data_AF-Q1WV76-F1
#
_entry.id   AF-Q1WV76-F1
#
_cell.length_a   1.000
_cell.length_b   1.000
_cell.length_c   1.000
_cell.angle_alpha   90.00
_cell.angle_beta   90.00
_cell.angle_gamma   90.00
#
_symmetry.space_group_name_H-M   'P 1'
#
loop_
_entity.id
_entity.type
_entity.pdbx_description
1 polymer ?
#
loop_
_entity_poly.entity_id
_entity_poly.type
_entity_poly.pdbx_seq_one_letter_code
_entity_poly.pdbx_strand_id
1 'polypeptide(L)'
;MGEKPTFYITTPIYYPSGKLHIGNSYTTIACDVLARYKRLQGYDVFFLTGTDEHGLKIEQKAQALGMQPQEYVDKMAADIKELWKKLEITNDKFIRTTDDYHEKAVQNIFEKLLAKGDIYLGKYRGWYSVSDEEYFTESQLAEVYRDEDGNMIGGKAPSGHEVQLVEEDCYFFKMSKYADRLVKYYEEHPDFIIPDTRKNEMLNNFIKPGLEDLALTRTSFNWGVKVPSNPEHVVYVWIDALCNYITALGYETGDDDSLFKKYWPADVHMVGKEIVRFHTIYWPIILMALDLPLPKHIIGHGWLLMRDGKMSKSKGNVVYPEMIVERYGLDALRYYLMIAVPFGNDGVFTPEDFIGKINFDLANDLGNLLNRTVAMINKYRGGQIPELKSGVTAFDKDLEDVAANTIKNFEEQMDSVHFSNALDEVWKLVARSNKYIDETEPWILAKDETKKDELDSVLAHLAASLRLVAILIQPVMTHTPKEIFAQLGLNSDDMAIQGVSYFDLPAGAQVVAKGTPIFPRLDVEEEQEYIKSKMTKNEKAKGRKAMAEKAKENWDPENTTLVLTKDEIKFDKFDKVELKVAEIKEVSKVEGADKLLKFRLDAGDEGDRQILSGIAQWYPNPEELVGKKVIAVTNLKPRKMRGEVSQGMLLSAEFGETVQLITVSENIPNGSLVG
;
A
#
# COMPACT_ATOMS: atom_id res chain seq x y z
N MET A 1 41.48 14.36 -4.24
CA MET A 1 40.28 13.62 -4.69
C MET A 1 39.30 14.66 -5.16
N GLY A 2 38.81 14.58 -6.40
CA GLY A 2 37.78 15.51 -6.89
C GLY A 2 36.50 15.37 -6.06
N GLU A 3 35.69 16.43 -6.00
CA GLU A 3 34.37 16.34 -5.36
C GLU A 3 33.49 15.32 -6.12
N LYS A 4 32.82 14.44 -5.37
CA LYS A 4 31.90 13.45 -5.95
C LYS A 4 30.67 14.16 -6.54
N PRO A 5 30.15 13.74 -7.70
CA PRO A 5 28.90 14.28 -8.22
C PRO A 5 27.76 14.00 -7.23
N THR A 6 26.91 15.00 -7.00
CA THR A 6 25.76 14.87 -6.10
C THR A 6 24.60 14.18 -6.80
N PHE A 7 23.79 13.44 -6.05
CA PHE A 7 22.54 12.86 -6.53
C PHE A 7 21.45 12.97 -5.46
N TYR A 8 20.42 13.77 -5.71
CA TYR A 8 19.30 13.97 -4.80
C TYR A 8 18.05 13.24 -5.29
N ILE A 9 17.56 12.28 -4.50
CA ILE A 9 16.39 11.46 -4.80
C ILE A 9 15.35 11.53 -3.68
N THR A 10 14.07 11.56 -4.05
CA THR A 10 12.96 11.60 -3.08
C THR A 10 11.87 10.58 -3.39
N THR A 11 11.29 10.01 -2.33
CA THR A 11 9.93 9.44 -2.38
C THR A 11 8.89 10.57 -2.31
N PRO A 12 7.59 10.28 -2.48
CA PRO A 12 6.54 11.11 -1.90
C PRO A 12 6.62 11.01 -0.37
N ILE A 13 6.09 12.00 0.33
CA ILE A 13 5.81 11.86 1.76
C ILE A 13 4.45 11.19 1.96
N TYR A 14 4.38 10.23 2.89
CA TYR A 14 3.21 9.35 3.03
C TYR A 14 2.20 9.91 4.02
N TYR A 15 0.92 9.94 3.63
CA TYR A 15 -0.16 10.35 4.52
C TYR A 15 -0.43 9.26 5.59
N PRO A 16 -0.18 9.52 6.89
CA PRO A 16 -0.21 8.51 7.96
C PRO A 16 -1.63 8.18 8.42
N SER A 17 -2.59 8.07 7.50
CA SER A 17 -3.96 7.62 7.79
C SER A 17 -4.07 6.13 8.14
N GLY A 18 -2.94 5.43 8.26
CA GLY A 18 -2.83 4.12 8.88
C GLY A 18 -1.58 3.37 8.40
N LYS A 19 -1.42 2.13 8.89
CA LYS A 19 -0.30 1.28 8.52
C LYS A 19 -0.09 1.15 6.99
N LEU A 20 1.16 1.34 6.56
CA LEU A 20 1.61 1.21 5.16
C LEU A 20 1.61 -0.25 4.71
N HIS A 21 1.35 -0.47 3.43
CA HIS A 21 1.35 -1.79 2.80
C HIS A 21 2.45 -1.91 1.74
N ILE A 22 2.58 -3.08 1.10
CA ILE A 22 3.62 -3.31 0.08
C ILE A 22 3.54 -2.32 -1.10
N GLY A 23 2.34 -1.86 -1.47
CA GLY A 23 2.18 -0.79 -2.47
C GLY A 23 2.82 0.56 -2.08
N ASN A 24 2.79 0.95 -0.79
CA ASN A 24 3.52 2.15 -0.35
C ASN A 24 5.03 1.90 -0.29
N SER A 25 5.40 0.69 0.16
CA SER A 25 6.80 0.29 0.35
C SER A 25 7.52 0.14 -0.98
N TYR A 26 6.80 -0.16 -2.07
CA TYR A 26 7.36 -0.24 -3.42
C TYR A 26 8.13 1.03 -3.79
N THR A 27 7.53 2.21 -3.65
CA THR A 27 8.18 3.48 -4.02
C THR A 27 9.43 3.73 -3.17
N THR A 28 9.36 3.47 -1.86
CA THR A 28 10.52 3.64 -0.97
C THR A 28 11.66 2.69 -1.33
N ILE A 29 11.34 1.41 -1.62
CA ILE A 29 12.33 0.41 -2.02
C ILE A 29 12.92 0.78 -3.38
N ALA A 30 12.11 1.21 -4.35
CA ALA A 30 12.60 1.65 -5.66
C ALA A 30 13.58 2.84 -5.56
N CYS A 31 13.26 3.82 -4.71
CA CYS A 31 14.19 4.93 -4.43
C CYS A 31 15.46 4.44 -3.72
N ASP A 32 15.33 3.54 -2.75
CA ASP A 32 16.47 2.96 -2.03
C ASP A 32 17.40 2.17 -2.96
N VAL A 33 16.83 1.40 -3.89
CA VAL A 33 17.57 0.68 -4.95
C VAL A 33 18.40 1.64 -5.78
N LEU A 34 17.78 2.73 -6.27
CA LEU A 34 18.48 3.72 -7.08
C LEU A 34 19.52 4.50 -6.26
N ALA A 35 19.21 4.86 -5.01
CA ALA A 35 20.13 5.52 -4.10
C ALA A 35 21.36 4.64 -3.82
N ARG A 36 21.17 3.35 -3.52
CA ARG A 36 22.25 2.37 -3.34
C ARG A 36 23.10 2.24 -4.59
N TYR A 37 22.47 2.07 -5.75
CA TYR A 37 23.17 1.97 -7.01
C TYR A 37 24.03 3.22 -7.29
N LYS A 38 23.49 4.43 -7.12
CA LYS A 38 24.26 5.67 -7.30
C LYS A 38 25.40 5.82 -6.29
N ARG A 39 25.21 5.44 -5.02
CA ARG A 39 26.31 5.41 -4.03
C ARG A 39 27.42 4.44 -4.45
N LEU A 40 27.06 3.26 -4.95
CA LEU A 40 28.01 2.26 -5.44
C LEU A 40 28.72 2.71 -6.73
N GLN A 41 28.11 3.60 -7.51
CA GLN A 41 28.72 4.30 -8.66
C GLN A 41 29.57 5.52 -8.26
N GLY A 42 29.75 5.77 -6.96
CA GLY A 42 30.62 6.83 -6.45
C GLY A 42 29.97 8.21 -6.31
N TYR A 43 28.63 8.32 -6.43
CA TYR A 43 27.92 9.58 -6.18
C TYR A 43 27.83 9.90 -4.68
N ASP A 44 27.78 11.20 -4.38
CA ASP A 44 27.35 11.72 -3.09
C ASP A 44 25.82 11.83 -3.08
N VAL A 45 25.15 10.84 -2.50
CA VAL A 45 23.70 10.69 -2.57
C VAL A 45 23.03 11.30 -1.33
N PHE A 46 21.98 12.07 -1.55
CA PHE A 46 21.00 12.42 -0.52
C PHE A 46 19.66 11.78 -0.87
N PHE A 47 19.14 10.93 0.00
CA PHE A 47 17.87 10.23 -0.20
C PHE A 47 16.85 10.67 0.87
N LEU A 48 15.77 11.32 0.43
CA LEU A 48 14.69 11.81 1.28
C LEU A 48 13.43 10.95 1.21
N THR A 49 12.85 10.67 2.37
CA THR A 49 11.47 10.18 2.52
C THR A 49 10.83 10.87 3.73
N GLY A 50 9.54 10.64 3.99
CA GLY A 50 8.87 11.30 5.11
C GLY A 50 7.36 11.05 5.18
N THR A 51 6.71 11.87 6.01
CA THR A 51 5.26 11.81 6.28
C THR A 51 4.60 13.17 6.08
N ASP A 52 3.43 13.14 5.45
CA ASP A 52 2.53 14.28 5.27
C ASP A 52 1.47 14.25 6.37
N GLU A 53 1.63 15.09 7.39
CA GLU A 53 0.99 14.92 8.68
C GLU A 53 -0.18 15.87 8.94
N HIS A 54 -0.47 16.81 8.04
CA HIS A 54 -1.51 17.83 8.21
C HIS A 54 -2.82 17.49 7.51
N GLY A 55 -3.89 18.24 7.84
CA GLY A 55 -5.18 18.17 7.16
C GLY A 55 -6.30 17.45 7.93
N LEU A 56 -7.53 17.70 7.49
CA LEU A 56 -8.78 17.29 8.15
C LEU A 56 -8.85 15.80 8.46
N LYS A 57 -8.40 14.94 7.54
CA LYS A 57 -8.49 13.48 7.72
C LYS A 57 -7.60 12.95 8.86
N ILE A 58 -6.50 13.64 9.17
CA ILE A 58 -5.70 13.29 10.37
C ILE A 58 -6.43 13.75 11.63
N GLU A 59 -6.95 14.98 11.62
CA GLU A 59 -7.70 15.55 12.75
C GLU A 59 -8.92 14.68 13.14
N GLN A 60 -9.77 14.36 12.17
CA GLN A 60 -10.93 13.47 12.36
C GLN A 60 -10.52 12.10 12.89
N LYS A 61 -9.41 11.54 12.39
CA LYS A 61 -8.96 10.21 12.79
C LYS A 61 -8.40 10.19 14.21
N ALA A 62 -7.65 11.22 14.58
CA ALA A 62 -7.16 11.39 15.95
C ALA A 62 -8.34 11.58 16.93
N GLN A 63 -9.32 12.40 16.55
CA GLN A 63 -10.56 12.60 17.31
C GLN A 63 -11.35 11.30 17.49
N ALA A 64 -11.53 10.50 16.43
CA ALA A 64 -12.21 9.21 16.49
C ALA A 64 -11.50 8.19 17.41
N LEU A 65 -10.20 8.37 17.64
CA LEU A 65 -9.40 7.56 18.55
C LEU A 65 -9.25 8.19 19.95
N GLY A 66 -9.86 9.36 20.20
CA GLY A 66 -9.80 10.07 21.47
C GLY A 66 -8.40 10.62 21.81
N MET A 67 -7.61 11.00 20.80
CA MET A 67 -6.22 11.46 20.94
C MET A 67 -5.98 12.78 20.20
N GLN A 68 -4.91 13.50 20.58
CA GLN A 68 -4.52 14.72 19.86
C GLN A 68 -3.89 14.38 18.49
N PRO A 69 -4.07 15.22 17.46
CA PRO A 69 -3.49 14.97 16.14
C PRO A 69 -1.97 14.77 16.18
N GLN A 70 -1.23 15.60 16.94
CA GLN A 70 0.23 15.46 17.12
C GLN A 70 0.61 14.08 17.67
N GLU A 71 -0.06 13.63 18.75
CA GLU A 71 0.18 12.32 19.35
C GLU A 71 -0.06 11.17 18.37
N TYR A 72 -1.10 11.30 17.52
CA TYR A 72 -1.41 10.32 16.49
C TYR A 72 -0.31 10.26 15.42
N VAL A 73 0.13 11.40 14.89
CA VAL A 73 1.15 11.43 13.83
C VAL A 73 2.54 11.08 14.35
N ASP A 74 2.87 11.42 15.59
CA ASP A 74 4.12 10.99 16.25
C ASP A 74 4.24 9.47 16.30
N LYS A 75 3.16 8.80 16.72
CA LYS A 75 3.10 7.34 16.73
C LYS A 75 3.23 6.75 15.34
N MET A 76 2.49 7.30 14.37
CA MET A 76 2.52 6.81 13.00
C MET A 76 3.89 7.01 12.33
N ALA A 77 4.54 8.14 12.55
CA ALA A 77 5.88 8.41 12.05
C ALA A 77 6.91 7.44 12.66
N ALA A 78 6.78 7.12 13.96
CA ALA A 78 7.61 6.10 14.61
C ALA A 78 7.42 4.71 13.96
N ASP A 79 6.17 4.27 13.77
CA ASP A 79 5.85 2.99 13.11
C ASP A 79 6.43 2.92 11.68
N ILE A 80 6.34 4.02 10.92
CA ILE A 80 6.87 4.09 9.55
C ILE A 80 8.41 4.06 9.56
N LYS A 81 9.07 4.76 10.49
CA LYS A 81 10.54 4.71 10.65
C LYS A 81 11.00 3.29 11.03
N GLU A 82 10.27 2.60 11.89
CA GLU A 82 10.56 1.20 12.23
C GLU A 82 10.42 0.28 11.01
N LEU A 83 9.37 0.48 10.21
CA LEU A 83 9.20 -0.25 8.95
C LEU A 83 10.37 -0.01 7.99
N TRP A 84 10.81 1.25 7.82
CA TRP A 84 11.96 1.59 6.97
C TRP A 84 13.26 0.96 7.47
N LYS A 85 13.47 0.91 8.79
CA LYS A 85 14.60 0.17 9.38
C LYS A 85 14.52 -1.33 9.07
N LYS A 86 13.33 -1.94 9.20
CA LYS A 86 13.10 -3.36 8.90
C LYS A 86 13.30 -3.69 7.42
N LEU A 87 12.98 -2.75 6.52
CA LEU A 87 13.20 -2.88 5.08
C LEU A 87 14.60 -2.45 4.62
N GLU A 88 15.47 -2.10 5.57
CA GLU A 88 16.83 -1.60 5.35
C GLU A 88 16.90 -0.43 4.36
N ILE A 89 15.95 0.50 4.47
CA ILE A 89 15.95 1.72 3.68
C ILE A 89 17.08 2.64 4.16
N THR A 90 17.84 3.19 3.20
CA THR A 90 19.04 4.00 3.44
C THR A 90 18.80 5.49 3.23
N ASN A 91 17.61 5.97 3.60
CA ASN A 91 17.30 7.40 3.50
C ASN A 91 18.19 8.20 4.46
N ASP A 92 18.75 9.30 3.96
CA ASP A 92 19.64 10.19 4.72
C ASP A 92 18.86 11.12 5.66
N LYS A 93 17.60 11.42 5.30
CA LYS A 93 16.68 12.19 6.14
C LYS A 93 15.26 11.61 6.07
N PHE A 94 14.55 11.72 7.19
CA PHE A 94 13.12 11.46 7.28
C PHE A 94 12.44 12.76 7.71
N ILE A 95 11.77 13.45 6.78
CA ILE A 95 11.05 14.70 7.07
C ILE A 95 9.64 14.42 7.58
N ARG A 96 9.17 15.24 8.51
CA ARG A 96 7.77 15.30 8.93
C ARG A 96 7.26 16.71 8.66
N THR A 97 6.04 16.87 8.13
CA THR A 97 5.51 18.22 7.91
C THR A 97 5.21 18.96 9.23
N THR A 98 5.11 18.23 10.35
CA THR A 98 5.03 18.83 11.71
C THR A 98 6.39 19.22 12.30
N ASP A 99 7.51 18.99 11.59
CA ASP A 99 8.80 19.47 12.08
C ASP A 99 8.80 21.00 12.09
N ASP A 100 9.15 21.63 13.23
CA ASP A 100 9.10 23.10 13.41
C ASP A 100 9.81 23.89 12.28
N TYR A 101 10.93 23.36 11.78
CA TYR A 101 11.69 23.99 10.69
C TYR A 101 10.94 23.97 9.36
N HIS A 102 10.13 22.92 9.12
CA HIS A 102 9.30 22.79 7.93
C HIS A 102 8.13 23.77 7.99
N GLU A 103 7.39 23.80 9.10
CA GLU A 103 6.25 24.72 9.27
C GLU A 103 6.69 26.18 9.09
N LYS A 104 7.79 26.57 9.73
CA LYS A 104 8.36 27.91 9.61
C LYS A 104 8.76 28.24 8.16
N ALA A 105 9.33 27.28 7.45
CA ALA A 105 9.69 27.49 6.05
C ALA A 105 8.46 27.62 5.14
N VAL A 106 7.42 26.81 5.36
CA VAL A 106 6.14 26.92 4.64
C VAL A 106 5.47 28.28 4.90
N GLN A 107 5.50 28.76 6.14
CA GLN A 107 5.05 30.11 6.50
C GLN A 107 5.80 31.19 5.72
N ASN A 108 7.13 31.13 5.71
CA ASN A 108 7.97 32.09 4.99
C ASN A 108 7.71 32.05 3.47
N ILE A 109 7.59 30.86 2.89
CA ILE A 109 7.30 30.65 1.47
C ILE A 109 5.94 31.25 1.11
N PHE A 110 4.92 31.02 1.94
CA PHE A 110 3.58 31.57 1.73
C PHE A 110 3.61 33.11 1.73
N GLU A 111 4.23 33.73 2.73
CA GLU A 111 4.34 35.19 2.82
C GLU A 111 5.15 35.79 1.65
N LYS A 112 6.19 35.09 1.17
CA LYS A 112 6.93 35.52 -0.04
C LYS A 112 6.05 35.53 -1.28
N LEU A 113 5.28 34.48 -1.52
CA LEU A 113 4.39 34.38 -2.67
C LEU A 113 3.22 35.37 -2.58
N LEU A 114 2.73 35.65 -1.36
CA LEU A 114 1.77 36.71 -1.10
C LEU A 114 2.34 38.10 -1.42
N ALA A 115 3.55 38.40 -0.93
CA ALA A 115 4.23 39.67 -1.19
C ALA A 115 4.56 39.88 -2.68
N LYS A 116 4.88 38.80 -3.41
CA LYS A 116 5.11 38.82 -4.88
C LYS A 116 3.80 39.00 -5.68
N GLY A 117 2.64 38.87 -5.04
CA GLY A 117 1.33 38.99 -5.65
C GLY A 117 0.90 37.76 -6.45
N ASP A 118 1.57 36.63 -6.26
CA ASP A 118 1.19 35.33 -6.84
C ASP A 118 0.09 34.65 -6.01
N ILE A 119 -0.03 34.99 -4.73
CA ILE A 119 -1.16 34.62 -3.87
C ILE A 119 -2.09 35.83 -3.69
N TYR A 120 -3.40 35.59 -3.70
CA TYR A 120 -4.41 36.61 -3.42
C TYR A 120 -5.58 36.02 -2.64
N LEU A 121 -6.24 36.84 -1.81
CA LEU A 121 -7.45 36.42 -1.10
C LEU A 121 -8.65 36.42 -2.06
N GLY A 122 -9.40 35.33 -2.06
CA GLY A 122 -10.65 35.18 -2.79
C GLY A 122 -11.63 34.34 -1.98
N LYS A 123 -12.64 33.81 -2.67
CA LYS A 123 -13.63 32.93 -2.07
C LYS A 123 -13.70 31.63 -2.85
N TYR A 124 -13.47 30.52 -2.17
CA TYR A 124 -13.72 29.21 -2.74
C TYR A 124 -15.21 28.90 -2.64
N ARG A 125 -15.81 28.52 -3.76
CA ARG A 125 -17.22 28.16 -3.86
C ARG A 125 -17.31 26.80 -4.51
N GLY A 126 -17.76 25.79 -3.77
CA GLY A 126 -17.83 24.40 -4.24
C GLY A 126 -19.04 23.67 -3.71
N TRP A 127 -19.52 22.66 -4.44
CA TRP A 127 -20.63 21.81 -4.02
C TRP A 127 -20.12 20.68 -3.15
N TYR A 128 -20.52 20.64 -1.89
CA TYR A 128 -20.02 19.69 -0.90
C TYR A 128 -21.13 18.75 -0.46
N SER A 129 -20.91 17.44 -0.49
CA SER A 129 -21.80 16.50 0.20
C SER A 129 -21.33 16.32 1.63
N VAL A 130 -22.18 16.63 2.60
CA VAL A 130 -21.90 16.38 4.03
C VAL A 130 -21.82 14.88 4.31
N SER A 131 -22.65 14.09 3.64
CA SER A 131 -22.71 12.64 3.83
C SER A 131 -21.53 11.89 3.20
N ASP A 132 -20.97 12.41 2.10
CA ASP A 132 -19.76 11.84 1.47
C ASP A 132 -18.46 12.49 1.95
N GLU A 133 -18.55 13.62 2.66
CA GLU A 133 -17.44 14.49 3.02
C GLU A 133 -16.56 14.90 1.82
N GLU A 134 -17.18 15.17 0.67
CA GLU A 134 -16.46 15.39 -0.59
C GLU A 134 -17.00 16.60 -1.36
N TYR A 135 -16.10 17.33 -2.03
CA TYR A 135 -16.42 18.39 -2.97
C TYR A 135 -16.59 17.84 -4.38
N PHE A 136 -17.62 18.31 -5.07
CA PHE A 136 -17.97 17.94 -6.42
C PHE A 136 -17.98 19.19 -7.30
N THR A 137 -17.37 19.08 -8.47
CA THR A 137 -17.66 19.98 -9.57
C THR A 137 -19.03 19.64 -10.16
N GLU A 138 -19.63 20.59 -10.89
CA GLU A 138 -20.90 20.38 -11.58
C GLU A 138 -20.88 19.11 -12.47
N SER A 139 -19.75 18.87 -13.16
CA SER A 139 -19.57 17.69 -14.03
C SER A 139 -19.46 16.35 -13.29
N GLN A 140 -19.21 16.36 -11.98
CA GLN A 140 -19.03 15.15 -11.17
C GLN A 140 -20.31 14.70 -10.47
N LEU A 141 -21.37 15.49 -10.52
CA LEU A 141 -22.64 15.17 -9.88
C LEU A 141 -23.45 14.20 -10.73
N ALA A 142 -24.08 13.23 -10.07
CA ALA A 142 -25.01 12.31 -10.73
C ALA A 142 -26.30 13.01 -11.17
N GLU A 143 -26.69 14.07 -10.44
CA GLU A 143 -27.84 14.90 -10.76
C GLU A 143 -27.52 16.36 -10.43
N VAL A 144 -27.91 17.28 -11.30
CA VAL A 144 -27.68 18.72 -11.13
C VAL A 144 -29.04 19.42 -11.07
N TYR A 145 -29.32 20.12 -9.97
CA TYR A 145 -30.51 20.93 -9.80
C TYR A 145 -30.26 22.33 -10.33
N ARG A 146 -31.14 22.83 -11.18
CA ARG A 146 -31.07 24.17 -11.77
C ARG A 146 -32.34 24.97 -11.49
N ASP A 147 -32.19 26.28 -11.39
CA ASP A 147 -33.32 27.21 -11.38
C ASP A 147 -33.89 27.45 -12.78
N GLU A 148 -34.95 28.26 -12.88
CA GLU A 148 -35.63 28.61 -14.14
C GLU A 148 -34.71 29.37 -15.12
N ASP A 149 -33.66 30.01 -14.62
CA ASP A 149 -32.64 30.74 -15.40
C ASP A 149 -31.46 29.84 -15.83
N GLY A 150 -31.48 28.56 -15.43
CA GLY A 150 -30.47 27.56 -15.77
C GLY A 150 -29.23 27.55 -14.86
N ASN A 151 -29.20 28.35 -13.79
CA ASN A 151 -28.10 28.34 -12.83
C ASN A 151 -28.21 27.14 -11.90
N MET A 152 -27.07 26.55 -11.57
CA MET A 152 -27.03 25.43 -10.64
C MET A 152 -27.33 25.89 -9.20
N ILE A 153 -28.29 25.24 -8.56
CA ILE A 153 -28.74 25.52 -7.19
C ILE A 153 -28.53 24.33 -6.23
N GLY A 154 -28.15 23.17 -6.74
CA GLY A 154 -27.89 21.96 -5.95
C GLY A 154 -27.58 20.77 -6.82
N GLY A 155 -27.47 19.59 -6.21
CA GLY A 155 -27.35 18.33 -6.95
C GLY A 155 -27.25 17.12 -6.03
N LYS A 156 -27.01 15.95 -6.64
CA LYS A 156 -26.67 14.72 -5.93
C LYS A 156 -25.31 14.21 -6.37
N ALA A 157 -24.49 13.86 -5.39
CA ALA A 157 -23.26 13.15 -5.59
C ALA A 157 -23.51 11.77 -6.22
N PRO A 158 -22.50 11.13 -6.84
CA PRO A 158 -22.60 9.76 -7.37
C PRO A 158 -23.07 8.71 -6.35
N SER A 159 -22.90 8.98 -5.06
CA SER A 159 -23.38 8.19 -3.93
C SER A 159 -24.92 8.23 -3.75
N GLY A 160 -25.59 9.20 -4.37
CA GLY A 160 -27.01 9.51 -4.16
C GLY A 160 -27.27 10.55 -3.06
N HIS A 161 -26.24 11.02 -2.35
CA HIS A 161 -26.38 12.05 -1.31
C HIS A 161 -26.46 13.47 -1.90
N GLU A 162 -27.21 14.36 -1.26
CA GLU A 162 -27.30 15.75 -1.70
C GLU A 162 -25.99 16.51 -1.47
N VAL A 163 -25.71 17.46 -2.36
CA VAL A 163 -24.63 18.45 -2.20
C VAL A 163 -25.20 19.82 -1.86
N GLN A 164 -24.50 20.52 -0.98
CA GLN A 164 -24.76 21.90 -0.63
C GLN A 164 -23.64 22.81 -1.10
N LEU A 165 -23.97 24.03 -1.48
CA LEU A 165 -22.98 25.02 -1.84
C LEU A 165 -22.26 25.51 -0.57
N VAL A 166 -20.95 25.32 -0.52
CA VAL A 166 -20.10 25.85 0.55
C VAL A 166 -19.24 26.96 -0.02
N GLU A 167 -19.24 28.10 0.67
CA GLU A 167 -18.38 29.25 0.38
C GLU A 167 -17.45 29.46 1.58
N GLU A 168 -16.14 29.48 1.35
CA GLU A 168 -15.13 29.78 2.37
C GLU A 168 -14.11 30.78 1.82
N ASP A 169 -13.70 31.74 2.67
CA ASP A 169 -12.60 32.63 2.34
C ASP A 169 -11.33 31.79 2.17
N CYS A 170 -10.62 32.01 1.07
CA CYS A 170 -9.48 31.19 0.69
C CYS A 170 -8.46 32.01 -0.08
N TYR A 171 -7.19 31.84 0.24
CA TYR A 171 -6.11 32.34 -0.59
C TYR A 171 -5.91 31.45 -1.80
N PHE A 172 -5.83 32.06 -2.98
CA PHE A 172 -5.62 31.40 -4.26
C PHE A 172 -4.23 31.72 -4.80
N PHE A 173 -3.64 30.76 -5.49
CA PHE A 173 -2.38 30.90 -6.20
C PHE A 173 -2.58 30.92 -7.70
N LYS A 174 -1.95 31.91 -8.36
CA LYS A 174 -2.12 32.23 -9.79
C LYS A 174 -1.42 31.21 -10.70
N MET A 175 -1.95 29.99 -10.77
CA MET A 175 -1.43 28.90 -11.59
C MET A 175 -1.38 29.26 -13.08
N SER A 176 -2.46 29.88 -13.57
CA SER A 176 -2.66 30.27 -14.97
C SER A 176 -1.50 31.12 -15.53
N LYS A 177 -0.90 31.99 -14.70
CA LYS A 177 0.23 32.86 -15.04
C LYS A 177 1.47 32.11 -15.55
N TYR A 178 1.65 30.85 -15.16
CA TYR A 178 2.86 30.07 -15.43
C TYR A 178 2.67 28.97 -16.47
N ALA A 179 1.44 28.77 -16.99
CA ALA A 179 1.11 27.68 -17.90
C ALA A 179 2.03 27.64 -19.14
N ASP A 180 2.20 28.77 -19.83
CA ASP A 180 3.04 28.85 -21.04
C ASP A 180 4.51 28.54 -20.76
N ARG A 181 5.03 29.03 -19.62
CA ARG A 181 6.41 28.76 -19.19
C ARG A 181 6.60 27.28 -18.86
N LEU A 182 5.61 26.64 -18.27
CA LEU A 182 5.63 25.20 -17.97
C LEU A 182 5.60 24.35 -19.25
N VAL A 183 4.72 24.67 -20.20
CA VAL A 183 4.65 23.97 -21.50
C VAL A 183 5.98 24.08 -22.23
N LYS A 184 6.56 25.28 -22.31
CA LYS A 184 7.87 25.49 -22.92
C LYS A 184 8.95 24.66 -22.22
N TYR A 185 8.93 24.58 -20.89
CA TYR A 185 9.89 23.77 -20.13
C TYR A 185 9.80 22.28 -20.51
N TYR A 186 8.58 21.74 -20.67
CA TYR A 186 8.38 20.35 -21.10
C TYR A 186 8.90 20.06 -22.51
N GLU A 187 8.88 21.04 -23.41
CA GLU A 187 9.41 20.91 -24.76
C GLU A 187 10.94 20.92 -24.77
N GLU A 188 11.55 21.78 -23.96
CA GLU A 188 13.00 21.92 -23.84
C GLU A 188 13.65 20.76 -23.03
N HIS A 189 12.89 20.12 -22.14
CA HIS A 189 13.35 19.02 -21.28
C HIS A 189 12.44 17.78 -21.48
N PRO A 190 12.65 17.01 -22.58
CA PRO A 190 11.76 15.90 -22.92
C PRO A 190 11.71 14.80 -21.86
N ASP A 191 12.78 14.63 -21.09
CA ASP A 191 13.01 13.66 -20.02
C ASP A 191 12.59 14.16 -18.62
N PHE A 192 11.97 15.35 -18.52
CA PHE A 192 11.48 15.88 -17.26
C PHE A 192 10.39 15.00 -16.62
N ILE A 193 9.51 14.39 -17.43
CA ILE A 193 8.41 13.54 -16.97
C ILE A 193 8.54 12.17 -17.61
N ILE A 194 8.74 11.14 -16.80
CA ILE A 194 8.96 9.78 -17.26
C ILE A 194 7.90 8.85 -16.65
N PRO A 195 7.21 8.01 -17.43
CA PRO A 195 7.29 7.87 -18.89
C PRO A 195 6.52 8.96 -19.67
N ASP A 196 6.79 9.07 -20.97
CA ASP A 196 6.15 10.03 -21.90
C ASP A 196 4.61 9.99 -21.89
N THR A 197 4.02 8.83 -21.59
CA THR A 197 2.56 8.69 -21.47
C THR A 197 2.00 9.62 -20.39
N ARG A 198 2.73 9.84 -19.30
CA ARG A 198 2.33 10.78 -18.24
C ARG A 198 2.45 12.23 -18.68
N LYS A 199 3.51 12.58 -19.41
CA LYS A 199 3.67 13.92 -20.01
C LYS A 199 2.47 14.27 -20.89
N ASN A 200 2.09 13.36 -21.78
CA ASN A 200 0.96 13.54 -22.70
C ASN A 200 -0.38 13.68 -21.95
N GLU A 201 -0.58 12.89 -20.90
CA GLU A 201 -1.75 13.01 -20.01
C GLU A 201 -1.82 14.39 -19.34
N MET A 202 -0.70 14.88 -18.80
CA MET A 202 -0.63 16.19 -18.12
C MET A 202 -0.93 17.35 -19.09
N LEU A 203 -0.33 17.32 -20.28
CA LEU A 203 -0.55 18.34 -21.31
C LEU A 203 -2.00 18.37 -21.78
N ASN A 204 -2.55 17.23 -22.17
CA ASN A 204 -3.86 17.18 -22.83
C ASN A 204 -5.03 17.34 -21.86
N ASN A 205 -4.94 16.74 -20.67
CA ASN A 205 -6.08 16.69 -19.75
C ASN A 205 -6.14 17.88 -18.79
N PHE A 206 -5.01 18.54 -18.52
CA PHE A 206 -4.94 19.58 -17.48
C PHE A 206 -4.41 20.92 -17.99
N ILE A 207 -3.32 20.95 -18.76
CA ILE A 207 -2.69 22.23 -19.14
C ILE A 207 -3.39 22.88 -20.34
N LYS A 208 -3.64 22.13 -21.42
CA LYS A 208 -4.28 22.66 -22.65
C LYS A 208 -5.69 23.22 -22.45
N PRO A 209 -6.55 22.63 -21.61
CA PRO A 209 -7.86 23.23 -21.29
C PRO A 209 -7.77 24.58 -20.56
N GLY A 210 -6.62 24.89 -19.96
CA GLY A 210 -6.40 26.05 -19.09
C GLY A 210 -6.27 25.62 -17.63
N LEU A 211 -5.30 26.23 -16.91
CA LEU A 211 -5.11 25.99 -15.49
C LEU A 211 -5.92 27.00 -14.67
N GLU A 212 -6.80 26.50 -13.81
CA GLU A 212 -7.47 27.30 -12.79
C GLU A 212 -6.52 27.64 -11.64
N ASP A 213 -6.77 28.76 -10.97
CA ASP A 213 -6.00 29.18 -9.81
C ASP A 213 -6.24 28.24 -8.61
N LEU A 214 -5.17 27.92 -7.89
CA LEU A 214 -5.18 26.85 -6.89
C LEU A 214 -5.53 27.41 -5.50
N ALA A 215 -6.57 26.86 -4.87
CA ALA A 215 -6.91 27.15 -3.48
C ALA A 215 -5.82 26.64 -2.50
N LEU A 216 -5.10 27.56 -1.85
CA LEU A 216 -3.95 27.30 -0.98
C LEU A 216 -4.23 27.32 0.52
N THR A 217 -5.43 27.70 0.96
CA THR A 217 -5.75 27.70 2.40
C THR A 217 -7.14 27.16 2.70
N ARG A 218 -7.42 26.85 3.95
CA ARG A 218 -8.74 26.50 4.48
C ARG A 218 -8.96 27.19 5.83
N THR A 219 -10.21 27.50 6.15
CA THR A 219 -10.62 28.04 7.46
C THR A 219 -11.49 27.05 8.24
N SER A 220 -11.88 25.94 7.61
CA SER A 220 -12.79 24.93 8.13
C SER A 220 -12.18 23.92 9.11
N PHE A 221 -10.84 23.88 9.26
CA PHE A 221 -10.14 23.02 10.20
C PHE A 221 -8.88 23.70 10.77
N ASN A 222 -8.35 23.17 11.87
CA ASN A 222 -7.23 23.79 12.58
C ASN A 222 -5.89 23.08 12.44
N TRP A 223 -5.91 21.78 12.11
CA TRP A 223 -4.70 20.96 12.01
C TRP A 223 -3.91 21.21 10.71
N GLY A 224 -2.94 22.13 10.77
CA GLY A 224 -1.98 22.42 9.71
C GLY A 224 -1.20 23.72 9.95
N VAL A 225 -0.30 24.05 9.01
CA VAL A 225 0.53 25.25 9.10
C VAL A 225 -0.31 26.52 9.01
N LYS A 226 -0.24 27.38 10.03
CA LYS A 226 -1.00 28.64 10.09
C LYS A 226 -0.37 29.71 9.19
N VAL A 227 -1.18 30.51 8.49
CA VAL A 227 -0.70 31.68 7.74
C VAL A 227 -0.33 32.80 8.73
N PRO A 228 0.93 33.29 8.77
CA PRO A 228 1.35 34.26 9.78
C PRO A 228 0.57 35.58 9.74
N SER A 229 0.33 36.12 8.55
CA SER A 229 -0.39 37.39 8.37
C SER A 229 -1.90 37.27 8.54
N ASN A 230 -2.47 36.05 8.49
CA ASN A 230 -3.88 35.77 8.73
C ASN A 230 -4.11 34.38 9.38
N PRO A 231 -3.94 34.26 10.72
CA PRO A 231 -3.91 32.96 11.42
C PRO A 231 -5.23 32.17 11.43
N GLU A 232 -6.35 32.75 10.97
CA GLU A 232 -7.59 32.01 10.76
C GLU A 232 -7.45 31.02 9.59
N HIS A 233 -6.52 31.28 8.67
CA HIS A 233 -6.22 30.40 7.55
C HIS A 233 -5.14 29.37 7.90
N VAL A 234 -5.44 28.12 7.58
CA VAL A 234 -4.49 27.01 7.56
C VAL A 234 -4.07 26.78 6.11
N VAL A 235 -2.77 26.68 5.89
CA VAL A 235 -2.18 26.33 4.60
C VAL A 235 -2.65 24.94 4.18
N TYR A 236 -3.17 24.85 2.96
CA TYR A 236 -3.69 23.62 2.39
C TYR A 236 -2.54 22.71 1.96
N VAL A 237 -2.79 21.41 2.08
CA VAL A 237 -1.79 20.34 2.06
C VAL A 237 -0.80 20.40 0.88
N TRP A 238 -1.16 20.92 -0.28
CA TRP A 238 -0.29 20.84 -1.45
C TRP A 238 0.96 21.72 -1.37
N ILE A 239 0.87 22.97 -0.90
CA ILE A 239 2.08 23.80 -0.77
C ILE A 239 2.92 23.34 0.42
N ASP A 240 2.28 22.97 1.52
CA ASP A 240 2.89 22.37 2.71
C ASP A 240 3.69 21.11 2.33
N ALA A 241 2.99 20.08 1.84
CA ALA A 241 3.58 18.82 1.45
C ALA A 241 4.63 18.97 0.35
N LEU A 242 4.40 19.73 -0.73
CA LEU A 242 5.39 19.84 -1.82
C LEU A 242 6.67 20.56 -1.39
N CYS A 243 6.60 21.50 -0.44
CA CYS A 243 7.78 22.18 0.08
C CYS A 243 8.71 21.25 0.87
N ASN A 244 8.29 20.04 1.25
CA ASN A 244 9.15 19.08 1.96
C ASN A 244 10.50 18.85 1.24
N TYR A 245 10.49 18.84 -0.09
CA TYR A 245 11.67 18.55 -0.92
C TYR A 245 12.78 19.60 -0.81
N ILE A 246 12.44 20.86 -0.49
CA ILE A 246 13.43 21.94 -0.35
C ILE A 246 13.66 22.30 1.12
N THR A 247 12.63 22.21 1.95
CA THR A 247 12.72 22.48 3.40
C THR A 247 13.51 21.40 4.14
N ALA A 248 13.46 20.14 3.70
CA ALA A 248 14.34 19.08 4.20
C ALA A 248 15.82 19.42 4.01
N LEU A 249 16.15 20.22 2.99
CA LEU A 249 17.50 20.67 2.69
C LEU A 249 17.84 22.05 3.31
N GLY A 250 16.93 22.66 4.08
CA GLY A 250 17.17 23.92 4.79
C GLY A 250 16.69 25.18 4.09
N TYR A 251 15.97 25.08 2.97
CA TYR A 251 15.40 26.26 2.31
C TYR A 251 14.34 26.93 3.20
N GLU A 252 14.52 28.25 3.46
CA GLU A 252 13.61 29.09 4.27
C GLU A 252 13.38 28.66 5.72
N THR A 253 14.17 27.74 6.27
CA THR A 253 14.06 27.32 7.68
C THR A 253 14.62 28.37 8.64
N GLY A 254 15.54 29.22 8.16
CA GLY A 254 16.25 30.23 8.94
C GLY A 254 17.46 29.70 9.71
N ASP A 255 17.88 28.45 9.43
CA ASP A 255 19.05 27.80 10.02
C ASP A 255 20.21 27.78 9.00
N ASP A 256 20.51 26.61 8.45
CA ASP A 256 21.57 26.34 7.47
C ASP A 256 20.97 25.83 6.15
N ASP A 257 21.34 26.47 5.04
CA ASP A 257 20.92 26.14 3.68
C ASP A 257 22.02 25.42 2.87
N SER A 258 23.09 24.94 3.54
CA SER A 258 24.22 24.27 2.90
C SER A 258 23.81 23.03 2.09
N LEU A 259 22.89 22.22 2.61
CA LEU A 259 22.34 21.07 1.91
C LEU A 259 21.53 21.49 0.69
N PHE A 260 20.74 22.56 0.80
CA PHE A 260 19.96 23.10 -0.32
C PHE A 260 20.87 23.55 -1.46
N LYS A 261 21.91 24.32 -1.15
CA LYS A 261 22.92 24.76 -2.13
C LYS A 261 23.69 23.62 -2.79
N LYS A 262 23.85 22.51 -2.08
CA LYS A 262 24.61 21.34 -2.55
C LYS A 262 23.78 20.39 -3.40
N TYR A 263 22.54 20.10 -2.99
CA TYR A 263 21.74 19.01 -3.54
C TYR A 263 20.55 19.47 -4.40
N TRP A 264 20.09 20.73 -4.30
CA TRP A 264 18.98 21.22 -5.12
C TRP A 264 19.50 21.73 -6.49
N PRO A 265 18.84 21.41 -7.62
CA PRO A 265 17.56 20.69 -7.76
C PRO A 265 17.66 19.17 -7.62
N ALA A 266 16.56 18.54 -7.19
CA ALA A 266 16.46 17.09 -7.14
C ALA A 266 16.72 16.45 -8.51
N ASP A 267 17.56 15.41 -8.54
CA ASP A 267 17.78 14.60 -9.72
C ASP A 267 16.52 13.77 -10.05
N VAL A 268 15.91 13.18 -9.01
CA VAL A 268 14.72 12.35 -9.18
C VAL A 268 13.68 12.62 -8.08
N HIS A 269 12.46 12.95 -8.49
CA HIS A 269 11.26 12.72 -7.69
C HIS A 269 10.56 11.46 -8.20
N MET A 270 10.50 10.41 -7.39
CA MET A 270 9.79 9.19 -7.76
C MET A 270 8.43 9.16 -7.07
N VAL A 271 7.36 9.10 -7.86
CA VAL A 271 5.99 9.23 -7.36
C VAL A 271 5.03 8.26 -8.05
N GLY A 272 3.93 7.91 -7.38
CA GLY A 272 2.85 7.16 -8.01
C GLY A 272 2.11 7.99 -9.05
N LYS A 273 1.60 7.35 -10.11
CA LYS A 273 0.85 8.02 -11.18
C LYS A 273 -0.32 8.89 -10.71
N GLU A 274 -0.92 8.57 -9.55
CA GLU A 274 -2.06 9.31 -8.98
C GLU A 274 -1.69 10.71 -8.46
N ILE A 275 -0.42 10.94 -8.14
CA ILE A 275 0.08 12.23 -7.65
C ILE A 275 1.03 12.91 -8.62
N VAL A 276 1.22 12.36 -9.84
CA VAL A 276 2.10 12.92 -10.86
C VAL A 276 1.68 14.34 -11.23
N ARG A 277 0.37 14.64 -11.25
CA ARG A 277 -0.15 15.98 -11.54
C ARG A 277 0.41 17.05 -10.60
N PHE A 278 0.46 16.76 -9.31
CA PHE A 278 0.97 17.70 -8.32
C PHE A 278 2.46 17.96 -8.51
N HIS A 279 3.22 16.93 -8.88
CA HIS A 279 4.67 17.01 -9.04
C HIS A 279 5.09 17.61 -10.38
N THR A 280 4.27 17.46 -11.41
CA THR A 280 4.60 17.93 -12.77
C THR A 280 4.00 19.31 -13.06
N ILE A 281 2.86 19.65 -12.47
CA ILE A 281 2.19 20.94 -12.70
C ILE A 281 2.39 21.88 -11.50
N TYR A 282 1.93 21.47 -10.32
CA TYR A 282 1.82 22.41 -9.19
C TYR A 282 3.20 22.75 -8.64
N TRP A 283 4.00 21.72 -8.43
CA TRP A 283 5.34 21.89 -7.87
C TRP A 283 6.26 22.73 -8.76
N PRO A 284 6.36 22.49 -10.08
CA PRO A 284 7.19 23.33 -10.93
C PRO A 284 6.69 24.76 -11.02
N ILE A 285 5.38 24.99 -11.00
CA ILE A 285 4.83 26.35 -10.97
C ILE A 285 5.18 27.06 -9.65
N ILE A 286 5.06 26.38 -8.51
CA ILE A 286 5.48 26.93 -7.19
C ILE A 286 6.98 27.29 -7.23
N LEU A 287 7.83 26.39 -7.74
CA LEU A 287 9.27 26.65 -7.89
C LEU A 287 9.55 27.81 -8.85
N MET A 288 8.85 27.90 -9.97
CA MET A 288 8.95 29.02 -10.92
C MET A 288 8.54 30.35 -10.27
N ALA A 289 7.53 30.35 -9.40
CA ALA A 289 7.10 31.52 -8.64
C ALA A 289 8.11 31.89 -7.54
N LEU A 290 8.84 30.92 -7.00
CA LEU A 290 9.96 31.14 -6.08
C LEU A 290 11.29 31.45 -6.79
N ASP A 291 11.31 31.49 -8.12
CA ASP A 291 12.51 31.65 -8.96
C ASP A 291 13.61 30.60 -8.66
N LEU A 292 13.19 29.37 -8.34
CA LEU A 292 14.07 28.23 -8.07
C LEU A 292 14.23 27.32 -9.30
N PRO A 293 15.36 26.59 -9.42
CA PRO A 293 15.51 25.57 -10.46
C PRO A 293 14.52 24.42 -10.24
N LEU A 294 14.08 23.82 -11.35
CA LEU A 294 13.16 22.69 -11.35
C LEU A 294 13.90 21.36 -11.16
N PRO A 295 13.23 20.32 -10.63
CA PRO A 295 13.79 18.98 -10.58
C PRO A 295 14.17 18.49 -11.99
N LYS A 296 15.18 17.63 -12.08
CA LYS A 296 15.66 17.10 -13.38
C LYS A 296 14.68 16.09 -13.95
N HIS A 297 14.25 15.11 -13.13
CA HIS A 297 13.31 14.07 -13.55
C HIS A 297 12.19 13.84 -12.53
N ILE A 298 10.99 13.58 -13.04
CA ILE A 298 9.83 13.13 -12.29
C ILE A 298 9.38 11.79 -12.86
N ILE A 299 9.55 10.74 -12.07
CA ILE A 299 9.20 9.38 -12.45
C ILE A 299 7.83 9.03 -11.87
N GLY A 300 6.83 8.90 -12.74
CA GLY A 300 5.46 8.52 -12.42
C GLY A 300 5.23 7.01 -12.60
N HIS A 301 5.57 6.21 -11.60
CA HIS A 301 5.45 4.75 -11.66
C HIS A 301 3.98 4.28 -11.56
N GLY A 302 3.71 3.07 -12.04
CA GLY A 302 2.39 2.44 -11.92
C GLY A 302 2.08 1.93 -10.52
N TRP A 303 0.87 1.44 -10.33
CA TRP A 303 0.46 0.84 -9.06
C TRP A 303 0.92 -0.60 -8.93
N LEU A 304 1.19 -1.02 -7.70
CA LEU A 304 1.11 -2.42 -7.33
C LEU A 304 -0.33 -2.73 -6.90
N LEU A 305 -1.02 -3.53 -7.70
CA LEU A 305 -2.42 -3.90 -7.54
C LEU A 305 -2.58 -5.33 -7.03
N MET A 306 -3.77 -5.65 -6.55
CA MET A 306 -4.25 -7.02 -6.41
C MET A 306 -5.09 -7.39 -7.64
N ARG A 307 -5.43 -8.68 -7.83
CA ARG A 307 -6.34 -9.11 -8.92
C ARG A 307 -7.68 -8.38 -8.91
N ASP A 308 -8.16 -7.95 -7.76
CA ASP A 308 -9.42 -7.21 -7.55
C ASP A 308 -9.23 -5.67 -7.47
N GLY A 309 -8.08 -5.18 -7.94
CA GLY A 309 -7.73 -3.77 -8.04
C GLY A 309 -6.87 -3.26 -6.88
N LYS A 310 -7.02 -1.98 -6.51
CA LYS A 310 -6.14 -1.33 -5.52
C LYS A 310 -6.23 -2.00 -4.13
N MET A 311 -5.08 -2.13 -3.47
CA MET A 311 -5.01 -2.57 -2.07
C MET A 311 -5.74 -1.58 -1.17
N SER A 312 -6.65 -2.07 -0.32
CA SER A 312 -7.32 -1.24 0.67
C SER A 312 -7.80 -2.07 1.86
N LYS A 313 -7.76 -1.46 3.04
CA LYS A 313 -8.17 -2.14 4.29
C LYS A 313 -9.64 -2.57 4.26
N SER A 314 -10.51 -1.75 3.68
CA SER A 314 -11.94 -2.03 3.54
C SER A 314 -12.22 -3.25 2.67
N LYS A 315 -11.41 -3.50 1.63
CA LYS A 315 -11.50 -4.71 0.79
C LYS A 315 -10.89 -5.96 1.43
N GLY A 316 -10.11 -5.81 2.51
CA GLY A 316 -9.42 -6.94 3.15
C GLY A 316 -8.39 -7.63 2.25
N ASN A 317 -7.83 -6.90 1.28
CA ASN A 317 -6.86 -7.41 0.30
C ASN A 317 -5.45 -6.83 0.52
N VAL A 318 -5.16 -6.32 1.73
CA VAL A 318 -3.88 -5.64 2.04
C VAL A 318 -2.81 -6.65 2.42
N VAL A 319 -1.64 -6.53 1.79
CA VAL A 319 -0.43 -7.26 2.17
C VAL A 319 0.53 -6.31 2.89
N TYR A 320 0.92 -6.67 4.11
CA TYR A 320 1.86 -5.89 4.91
C TYR A 320 3.30 -6.39 4.71
N PRO A 321 4.29 -5.50 4.54
CA PRO A 321 5.68 -5.90 4.29
C PRO A 321 6.26 -6.77 5.39
N GLU A 322 5.95 -6.48 6.67
CA GLU A 322 6.54 -7.17 7.81
C GLU A 322 6.20 -8.66 7.82
N MET A 323 4.99 -9.00 7.39
CA MET A 323 4.53 -10.38 7.28
C MET A 323 5.32 -11.16 6.23
N ILE A 324 5.66 -10.49 5.11
CA ILE A 324 6.47 -11.09 4.05
C ILE A 324 7.91 -11.25 4.52
N VAL A 325 8.51 -10.20 5.10
CA VAL A 325 9.88 -10.21 5.60
C VAL A 325 10.09 -11.28 6.67
N GLU A 326 9.16 -11.41 7.61
CA GLU A 326 9.26 -12.40 8.71
C GLU A 326 9.23 -13.85 8.23
N ARG A 327 8.50 -14.15 7.15
CA ARG A 327 8.34 -15.54 6.67
C ARG A 327 9.27 -15.89 5.51
N TYR A 328 9.54 -14.95 4.61
CA TYR A 328 10.25 -15.20 3.35
C TYR A 328 11.58 -14.46 3.23
N GLY A 329 11.92 -13.60 4.20
CA GLY A 329 13.13 -12.79 4.18
C GLY A 329 12.97 -11.46 3.44
N LEU A 330 13.85 -10.52 3.75
CA LEU A 330 13.82 -9.16 3.20
C LEU A 330 14.09 -9.15 1.69
N ASP A 331 15.10 -9.89 1.25
CA ASP A 331 15.53 -9.90 -0.14
C ASP A 331 14.48 -10.49 -1.08
N ALA A 332 13.70 -11.48 -0.63
CA ALA A 332 12.59 -12.01 -1.41
C ALA A 332 11.52 -10.94 -1.69
N LEU A 333 11.18 -10.12 -0.68
CA LEU A 333 10.27 -8.99 -0.86
C LEU A 333 10.84 -7.95 -1.81
N ARG A 334 12.10 -7.53 -1.59
CA ARG A 334 12.73 -6.47 -2.40
C ARG A 334 12.89 -6.90 -3.85
N TYR A 335 13.37 -8.11 -4.10
CA TYR A 335 13.46 -8.70 -5.43
C TYR A 335 12.09 -8.73 -6.12
N TYR A 336 11.07 -9.26 -5.43
CA TYR A 336 9.73 -9.37 -6.00
C TYR A 336 9.16 -8.00 -6.40
N LEU A 337 9.29 -7.00 -5.54
CA LEU A 337 8.76 -5.67 -5.83
C LEU A 337 9.42 -5.03 -7.05
N MET A 338 10.72 -5.26 -7.26
CA MET A 338 11.44 -4.70 -8.42
C MET A 338 11.16 -5.47 -9.72
N ILE A 339 10.86 -6.77 -9.66
CA ILE A 339 10.54 -7.57 -10.85
C ILE A 339 9.06 -7.46 -11.25
N ALA A 340 8.15 -7.38 -10.28
CA ALA A 340 6.70 -7.52 -10.49
C ALA A 340 6.00 -6.24 -10.99
N VAL A 341 6.67 -5.09 -10.94
CA VAL A 341 6.13 -3.80 -11.44
C VAL A 341 6.95 -3.37 -12.66
N PRO A 342 6.47 -3.68 -13.88
CA PRO A 342 7.13 -3.22 -15.10
C PRO A 342 7.15 -1.70 -15.18
N PHE A 343 8.20 -1.14 -15.77
CA PHE A 343 8.33 0.30 -15.87
C PHE A 343 7.13 0.96 -16.58
N GLY A 344 6.62 2.05 -15.98
CA GLY A 344 5.49 2.83 -16.51
C GLY A 344 4.11 2.16 -16.44
N ASN A 345 4.04 0.89 -16.03
CA ASN A 345 2.81 0.08 -16.01
C ASN A 345 2.43 -0.35 -14.60
N ASP A 346 1.18 -0.77 -14.42
CA ASP A 346 0.74 -1.37 -13.16
C ASP A 346 1.23 -2.81 -13.07
N GLY A 347 1.74 -3.18 -11.89
CA GLY A 347 2.04 -4.56 -11.53
C GLY A 347 0.89 -5.19 -10.74
N VAL A 348 0.74 -6.51 -10.80
CA VAL A 348 -0.28 -7.24 -10.03
C VAL A 348 0.38 -8.22 -9.08
N PHE A 349 0.28 -7.95 -7.78
CA PHE A 349 0.67 -8.88 -6.73
C PHE A 349 -0.34 -10.04 -6.67
N THR A 350 0.18 -11.27 -6.73
CA THR A 350 -0.57 -12.47 -6.37
C THR A 350 0.29 -13.39 -5.51
N PRO A 351 -0.26 -14.07 -4.50
CA PRO A 351 0.48 -15.08 -3.74
C PRO A 351 1.11 -16.14 -4.64
N GLU A 352 0.40 -16.55 -5.70
CA GLU A 352 0.86 -17.54 -6.68
C GLU A 352 2.15 -17.07 -7.38
N ASP A 353 2.13 -15.84 -7.90
CA ASP A 353 3.27 -15.23 -8.60
C ASP A 353 4.45 -14.96 -7.65
N PHE A 354 4.17 -14.45 -6.45
CA PHE A 354 5.20 -14.21 -5.42
C PHE A 354 5.97 -15.49 -5.06
N ILE A 355 5.26 -16.57 -4.75
CA ILE A 355 5.88 -17.86 -4.40
C ILE A 355 6.55 -18.48 -5.63
N GLY A 356 5.96 -18.32 -6.82
CA GLY A 356 6.58 -18.72 -8.09
C GLY A 356 7.95 -18.06 -8.27
N LYS A 357 8.05 -16.74 -8.07
CA LYS A 357 9.30 -15.98 -8.18
C LYS A 357 10.37 -16.42 -7.19
N ILE A 358 10.00 -16.71 -5.94
CA ILE A 358 10.95 -17.26 -4.97
C ILE A 358 11.44 -18.65 -5.41
N ASN A 359 10.52 -19.54 -5.77
CA ASN A 359 10.87 -20.92 -6.08
C ASN A 359 11.69 -21.02 -7.37
N PHE A 360 11.26 -20.37 -8.46
CA PHE A 360 11.92 -20.50 -9.75
C PHE A 360 13.18 -19.64 -9.85
N ASP A 361 13.05 -18.33 -9.63
CA ASP A 361 14.15 -17.39 -9.88
C ASP A 361 15.23 -17.48 -8.79
N LEU A 362 14.81 -17.51 -7.51
CA LEU A 362 15.75 -17.44 -6.38
C LEU A 362 16.26 -18.82 -5.96
N ALA A 363 15.37 -19.79 -5.68
CA ALA A 363 15.77 -21.09 -5.15
C ALA A 363 16.31 -22.04 -6.24
N ASN A 364 15.57 -22.23 -7.33
CA ASN A 364 15.90 -23.23 -8.36
C ASN A 364 16.98 -22.76 -9.33
N ASP A 365 17.06 -21.47 -9.64
CA ASP A 365 18.04 -20.94 -10.59
C ASP A 365 19.31 -20.49 -9.86
N LEU A 366 19.27 -19.34 -9.17
CA LEU A 366 20.43 -18.76 -8.49
C LEU A 366 20.95 -19.63 -7.31
N GLY A 367 20.05 -20.04 -6.41
CA GLY A 367 20.39 -20.82 -5.23
C GLY A 367 20.97 -22.20 -5.59
N ASN A 368 20.42 -22.86 -6.61
CA ASN A 368 20.93 -24.13 -7.11
C ASN A 368 22.28 -23.97 -7.81
N LEU A 369 22.46 -22.92 -8.62
CA LEU A 369 23.74 -22.61 -9.27
C LEU A 369 24.87 -22.46 -8.23
N LEU A 370 24.62 -21.70 -7.17
CA LEU A 370 25.57 -21.53 -6.06
C LEU A 370 25.90 -22.88 -5.40
N ASN A 371 24.88 -23.63 -4.99
CA ASN A 371 25.07 -24.91 -4.30
C ASN A 371 25.81 -25.94 -5.15
N ARG A 372 25.47 -26.07 -6.45
CA ARG A 372 26.17 -26.97 -7.38
C ARG A 372 27.63 -26.55 -7.53
N THR A 373 27.89 -25.26 -7.70
CA THR A 373 29.25 -24.73 -7.90
C THR A 373 30.12 -24.98 -6.67
N VAL A 374 29.67 -24.60 -5.47
CA VAL A 374 30.38 -24.84 -4.21
C VAL A 374 30.63 -26.32 -3.98
N ALA A 375 29.64 -27.19 -4.25
CA ALA A 375 29.79 -28.63 -4.09
C ALA A 375 30.84 -29.22 -5.06
N MET A 376 30.85 -28.78 -6.32
CA MET A 376 31.82 -29.24 -7.31
C MET A 376 33.24 -28.76 -6.99
N ILE A 377 33.42 -27.51 -6.54
CA ILE A 377 34.73 -26.98 -6.12
C ILE A 377 35.26 -27.75 -4.91
N ASN A 378 34.42 -28.00 -3.90
CA ASN A 378 34.79 -28.84 -2.76
C ASN A 378 35.21 -30.26 -3.20
N LYS A 379 34.41 -30.89 -4.06
CA LYS A 379 34.61 -32.27 -4.48
C LYS A 379 35.84 -32.46 -5.36
N TYR A 380 36.09 -31.56 -6.31
CA TYR A 380 37.10 -31.76 -7.34
C TYR A 380 38.39 -31.00 -7.10
N ARG A 381 38.38 -29.95 -6.25
CA ARG A 381 39.53 -29.09 -5.96
C ARG A 381 39.74 -28.82 -4.47
N GLY A 382 39.14 -29.62 -3.60
CA GLY A 382 39.34 -29.50 -2.15
C GLY A 382 38.90 -28.15 -1.60
N GLY A 383 37.98 -27.48 -2.27
CA GLY A 383 37.44 -26.18 -1.89
C GLY A 383 38.18 -24.97 -2.48
N GLN A 384 39.31 -25.17 -3.16
CA GLN A 384 40.06 -24.05 -3.77
C GLN A 384 39.46 -23.66 -5.12
N ILE A 385 39.15 -22.38 -5.29
CA ILE A 385 38.69 -21.81 -6.56
C ILE A 385 39.89 -21.74 -7.52
N PRO A 386 39.81 -22.38 -8.71
CA PRO A 386 40.88 -22.30 -9.71
C PRO A 386 41.05 -20.89 -10.28
N GLU A 387 42.21 -20.63 -10.87
CA GLU A 387 42.46 -19.39 -11.60
C GLU A 387 41.57 -19.30 -12.85
N LEU A 388 40.93 -18.15 -13.06
CA LEU A 388 40.11 -17.91 -14.24
C LEU A 388 40.98 -17.73 -15.48
N LYS A 389 40.77 -18.58 -16.49
CA LYS A 389 41.47 -18.54 -17.78
C LYS A 389 40.45 -18.60 -18.91
N SER A 390 40.50 -17.61 -19.80
CA SER A 390 39.59 -17.52 -20.95
C SER A 390 39.95 -18.52 -22.05
N GLY A 391 38.92 -19.02 -22.76
CA GLY A 391 39.08 -19.78 -24.00
C GLY A 391 39.66 -21.18 -23.86
N VAL A 392 39.53 -21.81 -22.69
CA VAL A 392 39.97 -23.19 -22.44
C VAL A 392 38.92 -24.19 -22.94
N THR A 393 37.64 -23.93 -22.68
CA THR A 393 36.54 -24.72 -23.25
C THR A 393 35.92 -24.03 -24.46
N ALA A 394 35.20 -24.80 -25.29
CA ALA A 394 34.49 -24.26 -26.44
C ALA A 394 33.32 -23.31 -26.05
N PHE A 395 32.92 -23.29 -24.78
CA PHE A 395 31.76 -22.53 -24.29
C PHE A 395 32.17 -21.29 -23.48
N ASP A 396 33.44 -21.16 -23.07
CA ASP A 396 33.95 -20.06 -22.24
C ASP A 396 33.59 -18.70 -22.85
N LYS A 397 33.92 -18.53 -24.13
CA LYS A 397 33.75 -17.26 -24.84
C LYS A 397 32.30 -16.76 -24.86
N ASP A 398 31.35 -17.68 -25.04
CA ASP A 398 29.93 -17.34 -25.07
C ASP A 398 29.42 -16.90 -23.69
N LEU A 399 29.87 -17.55 -22.61
CA LEU A 399 29.54 -17.13 -21.24
C LEU A 399 30.17 -15.77 -20.89
N GLU A 400 31.44 -15.55 -21.27
CA GLU A 400 32.14 -14.26 -21.11
C GLU A 400 31.43 -13.12 -21.84
N ASP A 401 30.98 -13.36 -23.07
CA ASP A 401 30.25 -12.37 -23.87
C ASP A 401 28.88 -12.06 -23.24
N VAL A 402 28.17 -13.05 -22.70
CA VAL A 402 26.94 -12.81 -21.93
C VAL A 402 27.24 -11.98 -20.69
N ALA A 403 28.29 -12.29 -19.93
CA ALA A 403 28.66 -11.53 -18.74
C ALA A 403 28.98 -10.05 -19.06
N ALA A 404 29.75 -9.81 -20.12
CA ALA A 404 30.07 -8.45 -20.58
C ALA A 404 28.82 -7.66 -21.00
N ASN A 405 27.90 -8.31 -21.73
CA ASN A 405 26.63 -7.70 -22.13
C ASN A 405 25.72 -7.44 -20.92
N THR A 406 25.67 -8.36 -19.95
CA THR A 406 24.91 -8.19 -18.71
C THR A 406 25.36 -6.95 -17.94
N ILE A 407 26.67 -6.71 -17.79
CA ILE A 407 27.20 -5.51 -17.11
C ILE A 407 26.70 -4.24 -17.80
N LYS A 408 26.91 -4.14 -19.12
CA LYS A 408 26.53 -2.98 -19.92
C LYS A 408 25.03 -2.72 -19.86
N ASN A 409 24.23 -3.74 -20.15
CA ASN A 409 22.77 -3.60 -20.20
C ASN A 409 22.20 -3.30 -18.81
N PHE A 410 22.74 -3.91 -17.75
CA PHE A 410 22.32 -3.62 -16.38
C PHE A 410 22.52 -2.14 -16.03
N GLU A 411 23.68 -1.57 -16.37
CA GLU A 411 23.98 -0.15 -16.16
C GLU A 411 22.97 0.76 -16.89
N GLU A 412 22.74 0.50 -18.18
CA GLU A 412 21.78 1.25 -19.01
C GLU A 412 20.35 1.20 -18.44
N GLN A 413 19.90 0.02 -18.00
CA GLN A 413 18.56 -0.15 -17.44
C GLN A 413 18.43 0.49 -16.04
N MET A 414 19.46 0.42 -15.19
CA MET A 414 19.44 1.06 -13.87
C MET A 414 19.44 2.58 -13.96
N ASP A 415 20.23 3.16 -14.86
CA ASP A 415 20.23 4.60 -15.12
C ASP A 415 18.90 5.10 -15.69
N SER A 416 18.22 4.27 -16.47
CA SER A 416 16.87 4.52 -17.00
C SER A 416 15.75 4.09 -16.06
N VAL A 417 16.07 3.72 -14.80
CA VAL A 417 15.13 3.26 -13.75
C VAL A 417 14.22 2.09 -14.15
N HIS A 418 14.66 1.26 -15.09
CA HIS A 418 13.99 0.04 -15.54
C HIS A 418 14.47 -1.17 -14.71
N PHE A 419 14.16 -1.17 -13.41
CA PHE A 419 14.69 -2.17 -12.46
C PHE A 419 14.37 -3.63 -12.83
N SER A 420 13.16 -3.90 -13.33
CA SER A 420 12.75 -5.24 -13.78
C SER A 420 13.65 -5.74 -14.92
N ASN A 421 13.87 -4.90 -15.94
CA ASN A 421 14.76 -5.20 -17.06
C ASN A 421 16.22 -5.36 -16.63
N ALA A 422 16.69 -4.56 -15.68
CA ALA A 422 18.04 -4.71 -15.13
C ALA A 422 18.21 -6.08 -14.47
N LEU A 423 17.24 -6.53 -13.68
CA LEU A 423 17.25 -7.87 -13.08
C LEU A 423 17.14 -8.97 -14.13
N ASP A 424 16.32 -8.81 -15.17
CA ASP A 424 16.24 -9.78 -16.28
C ASP A 424 17.62 -10.00 -16.93
N GLU A 425 18.43 -8.95 -17.13
CA GLU A 425 19.81 -9.09 -17.67
C GLU A 425 20.73 -9.90 -16.75
N VAL A 426 20.57 -9.75 -15.44
CA VAL A 426 21.32 -10.56 -14.46
C VAL A 426 20.85 -12.02 -14.50
N TRP A 427 19.54 -12.27 -14.59
CA TRP A 427 19.00 -13.63 -14.67
C TRP A 427 19.33 -14.33 -16.00
N LYS A 428 19.56 -13.60 -17.09
CA LYS A 428 20.15 -14.17 -18.32
C LYS A 428 21.53 -14.78 -18.05
N LEU A 429 22.38 -14.12 -17.25
CA LEU A 429 23.68 -14.65 -16.85
C LEU A 429 23.55 -15.87 -15.92
N VAL A 430 22.59 -15.87 -14.99
CA VAL A 430 22.31 -17.03 -14.12
C VAL A 430 21.89 -18.23 -14.98
N ALA A 431 20.90 -18.07 -15.85
CA ALA A 431 20.42 -19.12 -16.74
C ALA A 431 21.53 -19.63 -17.67
N ARG A 432 22.34 -18.73 -18.24
CA ARG A 432 23.48 -19.10 -19.09
C ARG A 432 24.53 -19.91 -18.31
N SER A 433 24.79 -19.54 -17.06
CA SER A 433 25.73 -20.24 -16.18
C SER A 433 25.22 -21.62 -15.79
N ASN A 434 23.92 -21.79 -15.54
CA ASN A 434 23.33 -23.12 -15.34
C ASN A 434 23.47 -24.00 -16.60
N LYS A 435 23.16 -23.45 -17.78
CA LYS A 435 23.35 -24.14 -19.06
C LYS A 435 24.82 -24.50 -19.32
N TYR A 436 25.76 -23.64 -18.91
CA TYR A 436 27.19 -23.89 -19.04
C TYR A 436 27.63 -25.13 -18.25
N ILE A 437 27.06 -25.40 -17.08
CA ILE A 437 27.30 -26.66 -16.35
C ILE A 437 26.82 -27.86 -17.16
N ASP A 438 25.65 -27.76 -17.77
CA ASP A 438 25.05 -28.87 -18.51
C ASP A 438 25.78 -29.16 -19.83
N GLU A 439 26.34 -28.14 -20.48
CA GLU A 439 27.13 -28.25 -21.72
C GLU A 439 28.57 -28.76 -21.48
N THR A 440 29.16 -28.44 -20.34
CA THR A 440 30.55 -28.79 -20.02
C THR A 440 30.69 -30.08 -19.22
N GLU A 441 29.59 -30.58 -18.65
CA GLU A 441 29.51 -31.82 -17.88
C GLU A 441 30.69 -32.04 -16.90
N PRO A 442 30.88 -31.18 -15.87
CA PRO A 442 32.08 -31.23 -15.00
C PRO A 442 32.33 -32.59 -14.33
N TRP A 443 31.27 -33.37 -14.10
CA TRP A 443 31.35 -34.72 -13.55
C TRP A 443 31.95 -35.76 -14.51
N ILE A 444 31.98 -35.49 -15.81
CA ILE A 444 32.71 -36.28 -16.82
C ILE A 444 34.15 -35.79 -16.89
N LEU A 445 34.38 -34.48 -16.99
CA LEU A 445 35.73 -33.90 -17.00
C LEU A 445 36.56 -34.33 -15.78
N ALA A 446 35.94 -34.40 -14.61
CA ALA A 446 36.59 -34.83 -13.37
C ALA A 446 37.06 -36.30 -13.34
N LYS A 447 36.65 -37.13 -14.31
CA LYS A 447 37.07 -38.53 -14.42
C LYS A 447 38.29 -38.72 -15.32
N ASP A 448 38.67 -37.69 -16.08
CA ASP A 448 39.80 -37.74 -17.02
C ASP A 448 40.88 -36.75 -16.59
N GLU A 449 42.03 -37.27 -16.14
CA GLU A 449 43.15 -36.43 -15.68
C GLU A 449 43.72 -35.53 -16.79
N THR A 450 43.56 -35.90 -18.07
CA THR A 450 44.00 -35.07 -19.19
C THR A 450 43.12 -33.84 -19.42
N LYS A 451 41.92 -33.82 -18.81
CA LYS A 451 40.92 -32.76 -18.90
C LYS A 451 40.91 -31.81 -17.70
N LYS A 452 41.98 -31.84 -16.91
CA LYS A 452 42.10 -31.04 -15.68
C LYS A 452 41.93 -29.54 -15.93
N ASP A 453 42.56 -29.00 -16.98
CA ASP A 453 42.50 -27.58 -17.30
C ASP A 453 41.10 -27.13 -17.73
N GLU A 454 40.38 -27.97 -18.47
CA GLU A 454 38.97 -27.72 -18.83
C GLU A 454 38.09 -27.68 -17.58
N LEU A 455 38.25 -28.64 -16.66
CA LEU A 455 37.52 -28.63 -15.40
C LEU A 455 37.85 -27.39 -14.55
N ASP A 456 39.12 -26.98 -14.50
CA ASP A 456 39.54 -25.76 -13.79
C ASP A 456 38.89 -24.51 -14.36
N SER A 457 38.90 -24.40 -15.69
CA SER A 457 38.22 -23.30 -16.39
C SER A 457 36.73 -23.27 -16.04
N VAL A 458 36.05 -24.41 -16.08
CA VAL A 458 34.61 -24.47 -15.79
C VAL A 458 34.29 -23.98 -14.38
N LEU A 459 35.02 -24.47 -13.38
CA LEU A 459 34.78 -24.10 -11.98
C LEU A 459 35.08 -22.61 -11.72
N ALA A 460 36.14 -22.07 -12.34
CA ALA A 460 36.50 -20.65 -12.23
C ALA A 460 35.44 -19.74 -12.88
N HIS A 461 34.95 -20.09 -14.08
CA HIS A 461 33.90 -19.33 -14.75
C HIS A 461 32.58 -19.30 -13.96
N LEU A 462 32.20 -20.43 -13.34
CA LEU A 462 31.01 -20.49 -12.49
C LEU A 462 31.15 -19.60 -11.24
N ALA A 463 32.31 -19.62 -10.59
CA ALA A 463 32.60 -18.74 -9.46
C ALA A 463 32.62 -17.26 -9.87
N ALA A 464 33.21 -16.93 -11.03
CA ALA A 464 33.21 -15.59 -11.60
C ALA A 464 31.80 -15.09 -11.92
N SER A 465 30.94 -15.93 -12.51
CA SER A 465 29.53 -15.62 -12.76
C SER A 465 28.77 -15.33 -11.46
N LEU A 466 28.91 -16.17 -10.45
CA LEU A 466 28.24 -15.97 -9.15
C LEU A 466 28.73 -14.71 -8.43
N ARG A 467 30.04 -14.42 -8.48
CA ARG A 467 30.60 -13.14 -7.99
C ARG A 467 29.93 -11.97 -8.69
N LEU A 468 29.90 -11.98 -10.03
CA LEU A 468 29.33 -10.88 -10.80
C LEU A 468 27.83 -10.70 -10.51
N VAL A 469 27.06 -11.79 -10.47
CA VAL A 469 25.64 -11.76 -10.10
C VAL A 469 25.43 -11.13 -8.73
N ALA A 470 26.20 -11.55 -7.71
CA ALA A 470 26.10 -10.98 -6.38
C ALA A 470 26.41 -9.48 -6.36
N ILE A 471 27.43 -9.01 -7.09
CA ILE A 471 27.75 -7.58 -7.20
C ILE A 471 26.60 -6.80 -7.85
N LEU A 472 25.98 -7.32 -8.92
CA LEU A 472 24.94 -6.60 -9.66
C LEU A 472 23.60 -6.56 -8.91
N ILE A 473 23.23 -7.61 -8.16
CA ILE A 473 21.95 -7.61 -7.42
C ILE A 473 22.00 -6.81 -6.11
N GLN A 474 23.18 -6.36 -5.65
CA GLN A 474 23.33 -5.71 -4.35
C GLN A 474 22.54 -4.39 -4.14
N PRO A 475 22.16 -3.61 -5.17
CA PRO A 475 21.27 -2.46 -4.94
C PRO A 475 19.85 -2.93 -4.55
N VAL A 476 19.43 -4.10 -5.03
CA VAL A 476 18.10 -4.69 -4.82
C VAL A 476 18.07 -5.59 -3.59
N MET A 477 19.04 -6.49 -3.43
CA MET A 477 19.09 -7.51 -2.39
C MET A 477 20.25 -7.18 -1.44
N THR A 478 19.98 -7.04 -0.14
CA THR A 478 20.95 -6.52 0.83
C THR A 478 21.69 -7.60 1.62
N HIS A 479 21.18 -8.84 1.63
CA HIS A 479 21.75 -10.00 2.35
C HIS A 479 22.37 -11.02 1.39
N THR A 480 21.62 -11.41 0.36
CA THR A 480 21.95 -12.44 -0.63
C THR A 480 23.31 -12.24 -1.30
N PRO A 481 23.72 -11.03 -1.76
CA PRO A 481 25.07 -10.82 -2.26
C PRO A 481 26.16 -11.27 -1.29
N LYS A 482 26.00 -10.90 -0.01
CA LYS A 482 26.98 -11.19 1.05
C LYS A 482 27.00 -12.68 1.35
N GLU A 483 25.84 -13.34 1.32
CA GLU A 483 25.76 -14.79 1.49
C GLU A 483 26.41 -15.56 0.34
N ILE A 484 26.23 -15.10 -0.91
CA ILE A 484 26.93 -15.65 -2.07
C ILE A 484 28.44 -15.49 -1.90
N PHE A 485 28.90 -14.27 -1.58
CA PHE A 485 30.32 -13.99 -1.36
C PHE A 485 30.91 -14.85 -0.24
N ALA A 486 30.23 -14.94 0.90
CA ALA A 486 30.65 -15.77 2.02
C ALA A 486 30.79 -17.25 1.62
N GLN A 487 29.83 -17.79 0.85
CA GLN A 487 29.90 -19.17 0.38
C GLN A 487 31.02 -19.41 -0.64
N LEU A 488 31.36 -18.41 -1.44
CA LEU A 488 32.52 -18.44 -2.34
C LEU A 488 33.85 -18.19 -1.62
N GLY A 489 33.84 -17.80 -0.34
CA GLY A 489 35.06 -17.42 0.39
C GLY A 489 35.64 -16.08 -0.03
N LEU A 490 34.81 -15.19 -0.57
CA LEU A 490 35.18 -13.83 -1.01
C LEU A 490 34.83 -12.80 0.08
N ASN A 491 35.55 -11.68 0.10
CA ASN A 491 35.27 -10.61 1.06
C ASN A 491 34.12 -9.70 0.55
N SER A 492 33.11 -9.46 1.39
CA SER A 492 31.98 -8.57 1.07
C SER A 492 32.39 -7.11 0.84
N ASP A 493 33.57 -6.70 1.32
CA ASP A 493 34.10 -5.36 1.06
C ASP A 493 34.55 -5.17 -0.40
N ASP A 494 34.77 -6.26 -1.15
CA ASP A 494 35.25 -6.23 -2.54
C ASP A 494 34.10 -6.24 -3.57
N MET A 495 32.89 -5.86 -3.16
CA MET A 495 31.69 -5.82 -4.01
C MET A 495 31.54 -4.50 -4.79
N ALA A 496 32.63 -3.90 -5.27
CA ALA A 496 32.53 -2.68 -6.07
C ALA A 496 31.79 -2.94 -7.39
N ILE A 497 30.72 -2.19 -7.66
CA ILE A 497 29.99 -2.26 -8.94
C ILE A 497 30.63 -1.38 -10.01
N GLN A 498 31.23 -0.26 -9.60
CA GLN A 498 31.86 0.68 -10.50
C GLN A 498 33.08 0.04 -11.15
N GLY A 499 33.08 -0.04 -12.49
CA GLY A 499 34.17 -0.65 -13.24
C GLY A 499 34.30 -2.17 -13.03
N VAL A 500 33.24 -2.83 -12.56
CA VAL A 500 33.26 -4.28 -12.35
C VAL A 500 33.62 -5.02 -13.64
N SER A 501 34.59 -5.93 -13.56
CA SER A 501 34.90 -6.87 -14.64
C SER A 501 34.52 -8.29 -14.24
N TYR A 502 34.07 -9.06 -15.23
CA TYR A 502 33.87 -10.51 -15.11
C TYR A 502 35.17 -11.22 -14.71
N PHE A 503 36.32 -10.72 -15.19
CA PHE A 503 37.61 -11.38 -15.01
C PHE A 503 38.29 -11.09 -13.66
N ASP A 504 37.72 -10.21 -12.82
CA ASP A 504 38.28 -9.84 -11.52
C ASP A 504 37.95 -10.86 -10.43
N LEU A 505 38.10 -12.16 -10.72
CA LEU A 505 37.93 -13.22 -9.72
C LEU A 505 39.20 -13.29 -8.84
N PRO A 506 39.09 -13.12 -7.50
CA PRO A 506 40.26 -13.22 -6.64
C PRO A 506 40.91 -14.60 -6.67
N ALA A 507 42.24 -14.64 -6.86
CA ALA A 507 43.00 -15.88 -6.89
C ALA A 507 43.09 -16.53 -5.49
N GLY A 508 43.03 -17.86 -5.44
CA GLY A 508 43.27 -18.64 -4.22
C GLY A 508 42.16 -18.58 -3.17
N ALA A 509 40.98 -18.07 -3.52
CA ALA A 509 39.81 -18.11 -2.65
C ALA A 509 39.40 -19.56 -2.34
N GLN A 510 38.87 -19.78 -1.13
CA GLN A 510 38.42 -21.09 -0.68
C GLN A 510 36.93 -21.05 -0.32
N VAL A 511 36.12 -21.83 -1.02
CA VAL A 511 34.68 -21.93 -0.75
C VAL A 511 34.41 -22.53 0.62
N VAL A 512 33.23 -22.27 1.16
CA VAL A 512 32.80 -22.91 2.41
C VAL A 512 32.77 -24.44 2.27
N ALA A 513 33.10 -25.14 3.36
CA ALA A 513 33.17 -26.61 3.36
C ALA A 513 31.83 -27.28 3.01
N LYS A 514 30.71 -26.62 3.32
CA LYS A 514 29.36 -27.06 2.96
C LYS A 514 28.50 -25.86 2.61
N GLY A 515 28.03 -25.81 1.36
CA GLY A 515 27.06 -24.81 0.92
C GLY A 515 25.76 -24.91 1.71
N THR A 516 25.15 -23.77 1.98
CA THR A 516 23.85 -23.67 2.67
C THR A 516 22.85 -23.03 1.71
N PRO A 517 21.69 -23.64 1.47
CA PRO A 517 20.66 -23.00 0.64
C PRO A 517 20.26 -21.63 1.19
N ILE A 518 20.46 -20.58 0.38
CA ILE A 518 20.06 -19.20 0.72
C ILE A 518 18.53 -19.10 0.72
N PHE A 519 17.89 -19.70 -0.28
CA PHE A 519 16.44 -19.69 -0.45
C PHE A 519 15.90 -21.11 -0.26
N PRO A 520 15.10 -21.38 0.79
CA PRO A 520 14.42 -22.65 0.91
C PRO A 520 13.33 -22.74 -0.16
N ARG A 521 13.14 -23.94 -0.72
CA ARG A 521 12.00 -24.20 -1.60
C ARG A 521 10.73 -24.21 -0.78
N LEU A 522 9.74 -23.48 -1.24
CA LEU A 522 8.45 -23.29 -0.58
C LEU A 522 7.39 -24.23 -1.14
N ASP A 523 6.52 -24.75 -0.27
CA ASP A 523 5.31 -25.44 -0.72
C ASP A 523 4.32 -24.41 -1.28
N VAL A 524 3.91 -24.61 -2.53
CA VAL A 524 3.14 -23.62 -3.26
C VAL A 524 1.73 -23.46 -2.68
N GLU A 525 1.10 -24.54 -2.25
CA GLU A 525 -0.28 -24.52 -1.74
C GLU A 525 -0.30 -23.96 -0.31
N GLU A 526 0.58 -24.45 0.57
CA GLU A 526 0.67 -23.99 1.96
C GLU A 526 0.95 -22.48 2.04
N GLU A 527 1.89 -21.99 1.24
CA GLU A 527 2.29 -20.58 1.30
C GLU A 527 1.26 -19.64 0.69
N GLN A 528 0.57 -20.07 -0.37
CA GLN A 528 -0.56 -19.31 -0.90
C GLN A 528 -1.68 -19.18 0.13
N GLU A 529 -2.03 -20.27 0.82
CA GLU A 529 -3.03 -20.25 1.89
C GLU A 529 -2.60 -19.34 3.04
N TYR A 530 -1.31 -19.40 3.43
CA TYR A 530 -0.76 -18.52 4.46
C TYR A 530 -0.93 -17.04 4.10
N ILE A 531 -0.48 -16.61 2.91
CA ILE A 531 -0.57 -15.21 2.49
C ILE A 531 -2.04 -14.77 2.42
N LYS A 532 -2.92 -15.58 1.82
CA LYS A 532 -4.37 -15.32 1.76
C LYS A 532 -4.98 -15.15 3.16
N SER A 533 -4.56 -15.96 4.14
CA SER A 533 -5.02 -15.89 5.54
C SER A 533 -4.57 -14.62 6.29
N LYS A 534 -3.48 -13.98 5.81
CA LYS A 534 -2.92 -12.75 6.38
C LYS A 534 -3.49 -11.50 5.72
N MET A 535 -3.86 -11.57 4.44
CA MET A 535 -4.57 -10.50 3.73
C MET A 535 -5.98 -10.26 4.31
N THR A 536 -6.72 -11.34 4.53
CA THR A 536 -8.11 -11.33 5.00
C THR A 536 -8.24 -11.11 6.51
N LYS A 537 -7.47 -10.18 7.10
CA LYS A 537 -7.75 -9.68 8.47
C LYS A 537 -9.01 -8.80 8.47
N ASN A 538 -10.15 -9.42 8.19
CA ASN A 538 -11.41 -9.06 8.78
C ASN A 538 -11.39 -9.70 10.18
N GLU A 539 -11.04 -8.95 11.22
CA GLU A 539 -10.97 -9.46 12.60
C GLU A 539 -12.29 -10.12 13.03
N LYS A 540 -13.42 -9.76 12.39
CA LYS A 540 -14.72 -10.39 12.57
C LYS A 540 -14.82 -11.83 12.01
N ALA A 541 -14.10 -12.15 10.93
CA ALA A 541 -14.07 -13.50 10.35
C ALA A 541 -13.02 -14.38 11.05
N LYS A 542 -11.88 -13.79 11.44
CA LYS A 542 -10.84 -14.50 12.20
C LYS A 542 -11.26 -14.81 13.63
N GLY A 543 -12.07 -13.95 14.26
CA GLY A 543 -12.73 -14.27 15.53
C GLY A 543 -13.62 -15.52 15.42
N ARG A 544 -14.41 -15.64 14.34
CA ARG A 544 -15.27 -16.81 14.10
C ARG A 544 -14.51 -18.07 13.69
N LYS A 545 -13.48 -17.95 12.85
CA LYS A 545 -12.71 -19.11 12.35
C LYS A 545 -11.69 -19.61 13.37
N ALA A 546 -11.02 -18.71 14.11
CA ALA A 546 -10.13 -19.09 15.21
C ALA A 546 -10.90 -19.58 16.44
N MET A 547 -12.12 -19.07 16.72
CA MET A 547 -13.01 -19.72 17.70
C MET A 547 -13.47 -21.10 17.22
N ALA A 548 -13.73 -21.31 15.92
CA ALA A 548 -14.12 -22.61 15.39
C ALA A 548 -12.98 -23.65 15.38
N GLU A 549 -11.74 -23.23 15.13
CA GLU A 549 -10.57 -24.11 15.13
C GLU A 549 -10.06 -24.40 16.55
N LYS A 550 -10.02 -23.42 17.47
CA LYS A 550 -9.75 -23.69 18.91
C LYS A 550 -10.88 -24.45 19.59
N ALA A 551 -12.12 -24.30 19.15
CA ALA A 551 -13.22 -25.13 19.62
C ALA A 551 -13.04 -26.58 19.16
N LYS A 552 -12.53 -26.87 17.96
CA LYS A 552 -12.37 -28.27 17.52
C LYS A 552 -11.31 -29.07 18.27
N GLU A 553 -10.30 -28.43 18.85
CA GLU A 553 -9.27 -29.14 19.63
C GLU A 553 -9.63 -29.36 21.11
N ASN A 554 -10.67 -28.70 21.65
CA ASN A 554 -11.05 -28.82 23.07
C ASN A 554 -12.57 -28.78 23.35
N TRP A 555 -13.44 -28.80 22.34
CA TRP A 555 -14.89 -28.88 22.51
C TRP A 555 -15.30 -30.34 22.57
N ASP A 556 -15.51 -30.81 23.80
CA ASP A 556 -16.23 -32.03 24.09
C ASP A 556 -17.68 -31.69 24.45
N PRO A 557 -18.66 -31.93 23.55
CA PRO A 557 -20.07 -31.69 23.86
C PRO A 557 -20.57 -32.56 25.02
N GLU A 558 -19.91 -33.68 25.36
CA GLU A 558 -20.28 -34.53 26.50
C GLU A 558 -19.85 -33.94 27.84
N ASN A 559 -18.83 -33.07 27.86
CA ASN A 559 -18.30 -32.42 29.08
C ASN A 559 -18.64 -30.92 29.17
N THR A 560 -19.48 -30.41 28.26
CA THR A 560 -19.90 -29.01 28.29
C THR A 560 -20.94 -28.79 29.40
N THR A 561 -20.62 -27.94 30.39
CA THR A 561 -21.58 -27.54 31.43
C THR A 561 -22.55 -26.49 30.87
N LEU A 562 -23.82 -26.85 30.70
CA LEU A 562 -24.86 -25.94 30.24
C LEU A 562 -25.33 -25.03 31.39
N VAL A 563 -25.28 -23.71 31.18
CA VAL A 563 -25.85 -22.74 32.14
C VAL A 563 -27.31 -22.53 31.79
N LEU A 564 -28.17 -23.39 32.34
CA LEU A 564 -29.61 -23.34 32.11
C LEU A 564 -30.30 -22.51 33.20
N THR A 565 -31.14 -21.57 32.78
CA THR A 565 -32.00 -20.79 33.69
C THR A 565 -33.36 -21.46 33.93
N LYS A 566 -33.62 -22.58 33.26
CA LYS A 566 -34.85 -23.40 33.34
C LYS A 566 -34.49 -24.88 33.24
N ASP A 567 -35.37 -25.73 33.73
CA ASP A 567 -35.21 -27.18 33.62
C ASP A 567 -35.13 -27.64 32.17
N GLU A 568 -34.35 -28.71 31.95
CA GLU A 568 -34.24 -29.37 30.65
C GLU A 568 -35.59 -29.90 30.17
N ILE A 569 -35.86 -29.69 28.88
CA ILE A 569 -37.04 -30.26 28.22
C ILE A 569 -36.60 -31.25 27.15
N LYS A 570 -37.42 -32.29 26.97
CA LYS A 570 -37.30 -33.19 25.82
C LYS A 570 -37.76 -32.48 24.55
N PHE A 571 -37.19 -32.85 23.41
CA PHE A 571 -37.51 -32.26 22.10
C PHE A 571 -39.01 -32.32 21.78
N ASP A 572 -39.71 -33.40 22.18
CA ASP A 572 -41.16 -33.56 21.96
C ASP A 572 -42.01 -32.48 22.65
N LYS A 573 -41.47 -31.76 23.65
CA LYS A 573 -42.15 -30.60 24.25
C LYS A 573 -41.98 -29.36 23.40
N PHE A 574 -40.82 -29.18 22.76
CA PHE A 574 -40.55 -28.05 21.87
C PHE A 574 -41.29 -28.21 20.54
N ASP A 575 -41.28 -29.41 19.97
CA ASP A 575 -41.98 -29.77 18.72
C ASP A 575 -43.51 -29.52 18.78
N LYS A 576 -44.08 -29.48 19.99
CA LYS A 576 -45.49 -29.13 20.21
C LYS A 576 -45.77 -27.63 20.08
N VAL A 577 -44.76 -26.78 19.97
CA VAL A 577 -44.91 -25.32 19.88
C VAL A 577 -44.81 -24.91 18.41
N GLU A 578 -45.87 -24.34 17.86
CA GLU A 578 -45.85 -23.83 16.49
C GLU A 578 -45.33 -22.39 16.52
N LEU A 579 -44.14 -22.19 15.95
CA LEU A 579 -43.55 -20.87 15.74
C LEU A 579 -43.65 -20.51 14.26
N LYS A 580 -44.19 -19.33 13.96
CA LYS A 580 -44.28 -18.81 12.58
C LYS A 580 -43.67 -17.43 12.46
N VAL A 581 -43.15 -17.14 11.27
CA VAL A 581 -42.79 -15.79 10.87
C VAL A 581 -44.07 -15.00 10.55
N ALA A 582 -44.23 -13.83 11.16
CA ALA A 582 -45.37 -12.95 10.95
C ALA A 582 -44.93 -11.52 10.65
N GLU A 583 -45.58 -10.85 9.70
CA GLU A 583 -45.31 -9.46 9.37
C GLU A 583 -46.24 -8.51 10.12
N ILE A 584 -45.69 -7.44 10.69
CA ILE A 584 -46.47 -6.43 11.41
C ILE A 584 -47.16 -5.50 10.41
N LYS A 585 -48.49 -5.62 10.30
CA LYS A 585 -49.32 -4.76 9.44
C LYS A 585 -49.75 -3.49 10.15
N GLU A 586 -50.03 -3.58 11.45
CA GLU A 586 -50.46 -2.46 12.27
C GLU A 586 -50.04 -2.67 13.72
N VAL A 587 -49.73 -1.58 14.42
CA VAL A 587 -49.49 -1.61 15.86
C VAL A 587 -50.06 -0.37 16.53
N SER A 588 -50.77 -0.55 17.64
CA SER A 588 -51.36 0.54 18.42
C SER A 588 -51.23 0.27 19.92
N LYS A 589 -51.35 1.30 20.76
CA LYS A 589 -51.52 1.10 22.21
C LYS A 589 -52.91 0.55 22.51
N VAL A 590 -53.04 -0.26 23.57
CA VAL A 590 -54.33 -0.77 24.05
C VAL A 590 -54.97 0.27 24.99
N GLU A 591 -56.22 0.63 24.73
CA GLU A 591 -56.97 1.60 25.55
C GLU A 591 -57.10 1.10 27.00
N GLY A 592 -56.72 1.95 27.96
CA GLY A 592 -56.74 1.59 29.39
C GLY A 592 -55.64 0.62 29.85
N ALA A 593 -54.58 0.41 29.07
CA ALA A 593 -53.43 -0.42 29.46
C ALA A 593 -52.06 0.14 28.98
N ASP A 594 -51.33 0.77 29.91
CA ASP A 594 -50.06 1.46 29.61
C ASP A 594 -48.90 0.54 29.17
N LYS A 595 -49.03 -0.77 29.41
CA LYS A 595 -47.97 -1.76 29.13
C LYS A 595 -48.20 -2.57 27.86
N LEU A 596 -49.37 -2.45 27.21
CA LEU A 596 -49.75 -3.33 26.11
C LEU A 596 -49.73 -2.62 24.76
N LEU A 597 -49.06 -3.24 23.80
CA LEU A 597 -49.23 -2.96 22.38
C LEU A 597 -50.13 -4.03 21.75
N LYS A 598 -50.99 -3.59 20.85
CA LYS A 598 -51.88 -4.39 20.02
C LYS A 598 -51.30 -4.47 18.62
N PHE A 599 -50.98 -5.67 18.18
CA PHE A 599 -50.44 -5.95 16.84
C PHE A 599 -51.49 -6.61 15.98
N ARG A 600 -51.63 -6.12 14.74
CA ARG A 600 -52.28 -6.84 13.64
C ARG A 600 -51.20 -7.41 12.74
N LEU A 601 -51.19 -8.73 12.56
CA LEU A 601 -50.09 -9.47 11.97
C LEU A 601 -50.58 -10.35 10.82
N ASP A 602 -49.81 -10.41 9.73
CA ASP A 602 -49.95 -11.44 8.71
C ASP A 602 -49.03 -12.62 9.07
N ALA A 603 -49.62 -13.71 9.57
CA ALA A 603 -48.92 -14.95 9.93
C ALA A 603 -49.22 -16.09 8.92
N GLY A 604 -49.73 -15.78 7.73
CA GLY A 604 -50.16 -16.77 6.73
C GLY A 604 -51.45 -17.51 7.08
N ASP A 605 -52.29 -16.94 7.96
CA ASP A 605 -53.64 -17.43 8.26
C ASP A 605 -54.64 -16.96 7.16
N GLU A 606 -55.89 -17.45 7.16
CA GLU A 606 -56.95 -16.99 6.23
C GLU A 606 -57.39 -15.51 6.48
N GLY A 607 -56.70 -14.80 7.38
CA GLY A 607 -56.84 -13.37 7.68
C GLY A 607 -55.80 -12.91 8.71
N ASP A 608 -55.81 -11.61 9.04
CA ASP A 608 -54.84 -11.07 10.00
C ASP A 608 -55.10 -11.58 11.43
N ARG A 609 -54.01 -11.82 12.17
CA ARG A 609 -54.03 -12.25 13.57
C ARG A 609 -53.81 -11.07 14.51
N GLN A 610 -54.54 -11.04 15.62
CA GLN A 610 -54.31 -10.07 16.70
C GLN A 610 -53.46 -10.67 17.82
N ILE A 611 -52.32 -10.05 18.14
CA ILE A 611 -51.50 -10.41 19.30
C ILE A 611 -51.28 -9.18 20.18
N LEU A 612 -51.46 -9.35 21.48
CA LEU A 612 -51.15 -8.32 22.47
C LEU A 612 -49.82 -8.64 23.14
N SER A 613 -48.90 -7.67 23.18
CA SER A 613 -47.58 -7.84 23.80
C SER A 613 -47.32 -6.78 24.87
N GLY A 614 -46.71 -7.21 25.98
CA GLY A 614 -46.40 -6.40 27.16
C GLY A 614 -45.22 -5.44 27.00
N ILE A 615 -44.87 -5.06 25.76
CA ILE A 615 -43.60 -4.39 25.45
C ILE A 615 -43.73 -2.86 25.26
N ALA A 616 -44.88 -2.27 25.55
CA ALA A 616 -45.16 -0.86 25.20
C ALA A 616 -44.14 0.13 25.77
N GLN A 617 -43.59 -0.12 26.96
CA GLN A 617 -42.64 0.78 27.62
C GLN A 617 -41.27 0.87 26.92
N TRP A 618 -40.89 -0.14 26.13
CA TRP A 618 -39.62 -0.15 25.38
C TRP A 618 -39.77 0.34 23.94
N TYR A 619 -41.01 0.59 23.49
CA TYR A 619 -41.32 1.06 22.14
C TYR A 619 -42.17 2.33 22.22
N PRO A 620 -41.54 3.49 22.52
CA PRO A 620 -42.25 4.78 22.59
C PRO A 620 -42.85 5.19 21.25
N ASN A 621 -42.21 4.79 20.14
CA ASN A 621 -42.66 4.96 18.75
C ASN A 621 -42.97 3.58 18.13
N PRO A 622 -44.10 2.94 18.48
CA PRO A 622 -44.40 1.60 17.99
C PRO A 622 -44.57 1.56 16.46
N GLU A 623 -44.88 2.67 15.80
CA GLU A 623 -45.10 2.77 14.35
C GLU A 623 -43.87 2.32 13.54
N GLU A 624 -42.65 2.46 14.09
CA GLU A 624 -41.40 1.96 13.47
C GLU A 624 -41.32 0.43 13.37
N LEU A 625 -42.28 -0.29 13.97
CA LEU A 625 -42.36 -1.74 13.89
C LEU A 625 -43.18 -2.23 12.68
N VAL A 626 -43.97 -1.35 12.06
CA VAL A 626 -44.76 -1.71 10.88
C VAL A 626 -43.84 -2.13 9.73
N GLY A 627 -44.19 -3.22 9.04
CA GLY A 627 -43.40 -3.82 7.97
C GLY A 627 -42.32 -4.80 8.44
N LYS A 628 -41.95 -4.80 9.73
CA LYS A 628 -40.96 -5.76 10.26
C LYS A 628 -41.56 -7.17 10.37
N LYS A 629 -40.75 -8.18 10.08
CA LYS A 629 -41.08 -9.60 10.26
C LYS A 629 -40.56 -10.10 11.60
N VAL A 630 -41.41 -10.80 12.34
CA VAL A 630 -41.17 -11.24 13.72
C VAL A 630 -41.56 -12.70 13.92
N ILE A 631 -41.12 -13.32 15.01
CA ILE A 631 -41.49 -14.70 15.34
C ILE A 631 -42.64 -14.69 16.33
N ALA A 632 -43.71 -15.42 16.00
CA ALA A 632 -44.90 -15.59 16.81
C ALA A 632 -45.14 -17.06 17.16
N VAL A 633 -45.53 -17.33 18.40
CA VAL A 633 -46.14 -18.61 18.79
C VAL A 633 -47.61 -18.60 18.38
N THR A 634 -47.98 -19.46 17.43
CA THR A 634 -49.29 -19.42 16.75
C THR A 634 -50.28 -20.50 17.18
N ASN A 635 -49.85 -21.53 17.91
CA ASN A 635 -50.73 -22.58 18.41
C ASN A 635 -51.10 -22.46 19.91
N LEU A 636 -50.88 -21.29 20.51
CA LEU A 636 -51.41 -20.99 21.84
C LEU A 636 -52.92 -20.78 21.79
N LYS A 637 -53.63 -21.31 22.80
CA LYS A 637 -55.07 -21.06 22.95
C LYS A 637 -55.32 -19.55 23.08
N PRO A 638 -56.19 -18.95 22.25
CA PRO A 638 -56.50 -17.53 22.36
C PRO A 638 -57.01 -17.16 23.75
N ARG A 639 -56.56 -16.02 24.27
CA ARG A 639 -56.94 -15.53 25.61
C ARG A 639 -57.39 -14.08 25.55
N LYS A 640 -58.33 -13.71 26.42
CA LYS A 640 -58.74 -12.31 26.60
C LYS A 640 -57.82 -11.62 27.59
N MET A 641 -57.35 -10.43 27.26
CA MET A 641 -56.56 -9.55 28.13
C MET A 641 -57.10 -8.13 27.98
N ARG A 642 -57.48 -7.50 29.10
CA ARG A 642 -57.99 -6.11 29.11
C ARG A 642 -59.12 -5.85 28.10
N GLY A 643 -60.03 -6.81 27.93
CA GLY A 643 -61.19 -6.70 27.02
C GLY A 643 -60.91 -7.16 25.58
N GLU A 644 -59.64 -7.27 25.18
CA GLU A 644 -59.21 -7.61 23.83
C GLU A 644 -58.73 -9.08 23.73
N VAL A 645 -58.82 -9.68 22.54
CA VAL A 645 -58.35 -11.06 22.31
C VAL A 645 -56.88 -11.05 21.85
N SER A 646 -56.05 -11.91 22.42
CA SER A 646 -54.71 -12.23 21.93
C SER A 646 -54.66 -13.67 21.44
N GLN A 647 -54.33 -13.86 20.16
CA GLN A 647 -54.34 -15.14 19.45
C GLN A 647 -52.93 -15.75 19.31
N GLY A 648 -52.00 -15.37 20.17
CA GLY A 648 -50.62 -15.86 20.13
C GLY A 648 -49.72 -15.10 21.10
N MET A 649 -48.42 -15.28 20.93
CA MET A 649 -47.39 -14.59 21.69
C MET A 649 -46.22 -14.24 20.76
N LEU A 650 -45.71 -13.01 20.83
CA LEU A 650 -44.50 -12.61 20.11
C LEU A 650 -43.24 -12.95 20.93
N LEU A 651 -42.17 -13.36 20.25
CA LEU A 651 -40.90 -13.63 20.91
C LEU A 651 -40.05 -12.37 21.03
N SER A 652 -39.57 -12.11 22.24
CA SER A 652 -38.67 -11.00 22.55
C SER A 652 -37.47 -11.52 23.32
N ALA A 653 -36.31 -10.88 23.15
CA ALA A 653 -35.13 -11.10 23.96
C ALA A 653 -35.11 -10.10 25.11
N GLU A 654 -34.75 -10.56 26.30
CA GLU A 654 -34.57 -9.73 27.48
C GLU A 654 -33.08 -9.70 27.84
N PHE A 655 -32.51 -8.51 28.01
CA PHE A 655 -31.14 -8.34 28.49
C PHE A 655 -31.08 -7.14 29.44
N GLY A 656 -30.79 -7.40 30.72
CA GLY A 656 -30.90 -6.41 31.78
C GLY A 656 -32.35 -5.93 31.94
N GLU A 657 -32.57 -4.61 31.90
CA GLU A 657 -33.90 -3.99 31.97
C GLU A 657 -34.52 -3.71 30.58
N THR A 658 -33.89 -4.17 29.50
CA THR A 658 -34.35 -3.92 28.11
C THR A 658 -35.02 -5.15 27.52
N VAL A 659 -36.15 -4.94 26.82
CA VAL A 659 -36.85 -5.98 26.05
C VAL A 659 -36.89 -5.57 24.58
N GLN A 660 -36.42 -6.46 23.71
CA GLN A 660 -36.39 -6.24 22.27
C GLN A 660 -37.12 -7.37 21.52
N LEU A 661 -38.04 -7.00 20.65
CA LEU A 661 -38.75 -7.91 19.75
C LEU A 661 -37.78 -8.56 18.76
N ILE A 662 -37.86 -9.89 18.62
CA ILE A 662 -36.99 -10.64 17.72
C ILE A 662 -37.51 -10.49 16.29
N THR A 663 -36.72 -9.83 15.44
CA THR A 663 -37.00 -9.65 14.01
C THR A 663 -36.22 -10.63 13.15
N VAL A 664 -36.78 -11.00 12.01
CA VAL A 664 -36.15 -11.88 11.01
C VAL A 664 -36.04 -11.16 9.66
N SER A 665 -35.23 -11.71 8.75
CA SER A 665 -35.00 -11.14 7.42
C SER A 665 -36.30 -10.96 6.63
N GLU A 666 -36.42 -9.85 5.91
CA GLU A 666 -37.58 -9.50 5.09
C GLU A 666 -37.85 -10.53 3.97
N ASN A 667 -36.83 -11.26 3.54
CA ASN A 667 -36.93 -12.25 2.46
C ASN A 667 -37.63 -13.56 2.87
N ILE A 668 -37.94 -13.77 4.16
CA ILE A 668 -38.61 -14.99 4.63
C ILE A 668 -40.13 -14.85 4.46
N PRO A 669 -40.83 -15.78 3.78
CA PRO A 669 -42.28 -15.69 3.58
C PRO A 669 -43.08 -15.67 4.89
N ASN A 670 -44.17 -14.92 4.92
CA ASN A 670 -45.11 -14.90 6.05
C ASN A 670 -45.74 -16.29 6.22
N GLY A 671 -45.89 -16.74 7.46
CA GLY A 671 -46.37 -18.09 7.80
C GLY A 671 -45.32 -19.20 7.75
N SER A 672 -44.06 -18.89 7.39
CA SER A 672 -42.97 -19.87 7.45
C SER A 672 -42.77 -20.42 8.86
N LEU A 673 -42.65 -21.74 8.99
CA LEU A 673 -42.38 -22.41 10.27
C LEU A 673 -40.94 -22.16 10.74
N VAL A 674 -40.79 -21.92 12.04
CA VAL A 674 -39.49 -21.80 12.72
C VAL A 674 -39.35 -23.03 13.63
N GLY A 675 -38.29 -23.81 13.43
CA GLY A 675 -38.05 -25.07 14.15
C GLY A 675 -36.66 -25.16 14.76
#